data_AF-A0A6C0HLT7-F1
#
_entry.id   AF-A0A6C0HLT7-F1
#
_cell.length_a   1.000
_cell.length_b   1.000
_cell.length_c   1.000
_cell.angle_alpha   90.00
_cell.angle_beta   90.00
_cell.angle_gamma   90.00
#
_symmetry.space_group_name_H-M   'P 1'
#
loop_
_entity.id
_entity.type
_entity.pdbx_description
1 polymer ?
#
loop_
_entity_poly.entity_id
_entity_poly.type
_entity_poly.pdbx_seq_one_letter_code
_entity_poly.pdbx_strand_id
1 'polypeptide(L)'
;MGSQNNFQFGPFTLFMIVIVLCGYVLTGLYITEGIETSMMLMLAWGVYTLMALTFLNVLLVGLFWSVVRKKTGMSGVRGISGNRGEQGPRGQCDVNSIQNYTIMTLTNTIDKLYKQQPGNSNVSIIDPTSHRLINNYLNTKISDMASSHQINMLVNVSMVNSVPLAQLVSYLANIWTTWFNLIYAVGGSAWFNNVYGDENGPWVNAAGSQPTATPTVTPTGTRASQPTVTGSYPTAHPTETAPLNPFIEIRKYDVYNWGLTRSFRPLKIEVCQSTINHENPDLPIKKQPQLKVIASNDYKLVSNDKNVAGGSPNISWWRANKATINNDVYYPVGDVPMAGPSDIVYNAAFKTGKTILGTMEYDVKKGSSGPGTVNGPDIQTILISGDVKAPISYQNTSNYAGEFNPGLWRPVCPQGYISLGDIASIGSNIAANNPPVCVPEKCVEPIGQDGNTIWTNGTGIIKNINGWFWTAPDDNTPQPNYSYNLMRSDTNTSTSNGSNVFYKLRPDCLNVGNNAPSTKKLEKSTAQLGIGWYGSPSKLEPKYSIFSFLGMVPEGLILHQGTGRRFYIIHYGGDDLNKFIILDYNGGTGNFDGALQVDSDTNSVIISLQDIVYTDARQQWIVNLSTQYSRTANGKKIFVLNSVYNSRTLYLGLEPTLGEAIFSTINLANPGPPYTSLSAQVLTSSVTFSFIPAVGVHTDVLDIVA
;
A
#
# COMPACT_ATOMS: atom_id res chain seq x y z
N MET A 1 51.51 -21.60 16.62
CA MET A 1 52.66 -20.83 16.08
C MET A 1 52.35 -19.36 16.27
N GLY A 2 53.23 -18.58 16.90
CA GLY A 2 53.02 -17.16 17.15
C GLY A 2 53.72 -16.30 16.10
N SER A 3 52.97 -15.61 15.25
CA SER A 3 53.51 -14.52 14.45
C SER A 3 53.76 -13.33 15.38
N GLN A 4 55.03 -13.04 15.69
CA GLN A 4 55.37 -11.76 16.31
C GLN A 4 55.28 -10.68 15.24
N ASN A 5 54.09 -10.07 15.14
CA ASN A 5 53.85 -8.91 14.30
C ASN A 5 54.58 -7.70 14.91
N ASN A 6 55.90 -7.61 14.66
CA ASN A 6 56.71 -6.45 14.99
C ASN A 6 56.06 -5.22 14.36
N PHE A 7 55.56 -4.32 15.21
CA PHE A 7 54.75 -3.19 14.81
C PHE A 7 55.64 -2.09 14.23
N GLN A 8 56.15 -2.30 13.01
CA GLN A 8 56.96 -1.31 12.31
C GLN A 8 56.12 -0.05 12.08
N PHE A 9 56.47 1.03 12.76
CA PHE A 9 55.97 2.37 12.49
C PHE A 9 56.47 2.79 11.10
N GLY A 10 55.64 2.57 10.08
CA GLY A 10 55.92 3.05 8.73
C GLY A 10 56.11 4.59 8.72
N PRO A 11 56.88 5.13 7.77
CA PRO A 11 57.24 6.55 7.75
C PRO A 11 56.03 7.49 7.76
N PHE A 12 54.90 7.05 7.20
CA PHE A 12 53.62 7.77 7.27
C PHE A 12 53.12 7.98 8.72
N THR A 13 53.25 6.99 9.60
CA THR A 13 52.82 7.13 11.00
C THR A 13 53.69 8.13 11.75
N LEU A 14 55.01 8.13 11.49
CA LEU A 14 55.95 9.08 12.08
C LEU A 14 55.67 10.50 11.59
N PHE A 15 55.37 10.69 10.30
CA PHE A 15 54.94 11.95 9.71
C PHE A 15 53.64 12.49 10.34
N MET A 16 52.63 11.64 10.56
CA MET A 16 51.38 12.04 11.22
C MET A 16 51.59 12.42 12.69
N ILE A 17 52.50 11.75 13.41
CA ILE A 17 52.90 12.14 14.78
C ILE A 17 53.54 13.54 14.78
N VAL A 18 54.42 13.84 13.81
CA VAL A 18 55.03 15.18 13.68
C VAL A 18 53.98 16.25 13.40
N ILE A 19 53.01 16.01 12.51
CA ILE A 19 51.92 16.97 12.26
C ILE A 19 51.12 17.27 13.53
N VAL A 20 50.74 16.23 14.30
CA VAL A 20 49.99 16.41 15.55
C VAL A 20 50.81 17.18 16.59
N LEU A 21 52.12 16.91 16.70
CA LEU A 21 53.03 17.62 17.59
C LEU A 21 53.17 19.11 17.21
N CYS A 22 53.34 19.40 15.91
CA CYS A 22 53.38 20.78 15.40
C CYS A 22 52.06 21.52 15.68
N GLY A 23 50.91 20.89 15.44
CA GLY A 23 49.60 21.46 15.75
C GLY A 23 49.44 21.78 17.23
N TYR A 24 49.84 20.86 18.12
CA TYR A 24 49.86 21.09 19.57
C TYR A 24 50.74 22.27 19.98
N VAL A 25 51.98 22.35 19.47
CA VAL A 25 52.89 23.47 19.80
C VAL A 25 52.35 24.82 19.29
N LEU A 26 51.85 24.88 18.05
CA LEU A 26 51.28 26.11 17.48
C LEU A 26 50.02 26.56 18.22
N THR A 27 49.12 25.64 18.58
CA THR A 27 47.92 25.96 19.37
C THR A 27 48.28 26.42 20.79
N GLY A 28 49.26 25.79 21.44
CA GLY A 28 49.74 26.22 22.76
C GLY A 28 50.36 27.62 22.73
N LEU A 29 51.20 27.92 21.72
CA LEU A 29 51.78 29.25 21.53
C LEU A 29 50.69 30.31 21.36
N TYR A 30 49.71 30.08 20.47
CA TYR A 30 48.59 31.01 20.25
C TYR A 30 47.71 31.22 21.50
N ILE A 31 47.45 30.17 22.29
CA ILE A 31 46.70 30.29 23.55
C ILE A 31 47.47 31.06 24.64
N THR A 32 48.80 31.10 24.55
CA THR A 32 49.65 31.83 25.51
C THR A 32 50.14 33.20 25.01
N GLU A 33 49.69 33.64 23.85
CA GLU A 33 49.96 34.98 23.32
C GLU A 33 49.36 36.05 24.27
N GLY A 34 50.18 37.04 24.66
CA GLY A 34 49.80 38.06 25.65
C GLY A 34 50.04 37.70 27.12
N ILE A 35 50.53 36.51 27.47
CA ILE A 35 50.88 36.17 28.86
C ILE A 35 52.32 36.62 29.18
N GLU A 36 52.47 37.87 29.63
CA GLU A 36 53.79 38.49 29.88
C GLU A 36 54.56 37.89 31.08
N THR A 37 53.85 37.43 32.13
CA THR A 37 54.53 36.95 33.34
C THR A 37 54.91 35.47 33.26
N SER A 38 56.20 35.16 33.43
CA SER A 38 56.75 33.81 33.23
C SER A 38 56.11 32.74 34.11
N MET A 39 55.64 33.11 35.30
CA MET A 39 54.92 32.20 36.20
C MET A 39 53.52 31.83 35.68
N MET A 40 52.76 32.80 35.16
CA MET A 40 51.46 32.51 34.53
C MET A 40 51.65 31.73 33.23
N LEU A 41 52.70 32.03 32.45
CA LEU A 41 53.04 31.30 31.24
C LEU A 41 53.32 29.81 31.52
N MET A 42 54.14 29.50 32.53
CA MET A 42 54.42 28.12 32.94
C MET A 42 53.17 27.39 33.45
N LEU A 43 52.29 28.07 34.21
CA LEU A 43 51.02 27.49 34.67
C LEU A 43 50.06 27.22 33.49
N ALA A 44 49.95 28.14 32.54
CA ALA A 44 49.12 27.99 31.34
C ALA A 44 49.55 26.79 30.49
N TRP A 45 50.85 26.64 30.22
CA TRP A 45 51.40 25.48 29.52
C TRP A 45 51.18 24.17 30.29
N GLY A 46 51.28 24.18 31.63
CA GLY A 46 50.98 23.02 32.47
C GLY A 46 49.53 22.55 32.34
N VAL A 47 48.56 23.47 32.46
CA VAL A 47 47.12 23.18 32.31
C VAL A 47 46.79 22.74 30.87
N TYR A 48 47.36 23.42 29.87
CA TYR A 48 47.18 23.06 28.45
C TYR A 48 47.66 21.63 28.16
N THR A 49 48.84 21.26 28.67
CA THR A 49 49.39 19.90 28.53
C THR A 49 48.48 18.85 29.18
N LEU A 50 47.99 19.11 30.40
CA LEU A 50 47.09 18.19 31.12
C LEU A 50 45.77 17.97 30.35
N MET A 51 45.20 19.04 29.78
CA MET A 51 43.99 18.96 28.95
C MET A 51 44.24 18.16 27.66
N ALA A 52 45.35 18.42 26.96
CA ALA A 52 45.71 17.70 25.73
C ALA A 52 45.92 16.19 25.98
N LEU A 53 46.61 15.82 27.06
CA LEU A 53 46.75 14.42 27.49
C LEU A 53 45.41 13.76 27.81
N THR A 54 44.46 14.51 28.38
CA THR A 54 43.11 14.01 28.68
C THR A 54 42.34 13.68 27.39
N PHE A 55 42.35 14.58 26.40
CA PHE A 55 41.76 14.31 25.08
C PHE A 55 42.42 13.14 24.36
N LEU A 56 43.75 13.03 24.41
CA LEU A 56 44.49 11.91 23.83
C LEU A 56 44.08 10.58 24.46
N ASN A 57 43.91 10.52 25.78
CA ASN A 57 43.48 9.32 26.49
C ASN A 57 42.08 8.86 26.05
N VAL A 58 41.10 9.77 25.97
CA VAL A 58 39.74 9.44 25.47
C VAL A 58 39.79 8.89 24.04
N LEU A 59 40.60 9.49 23.16
CA LEU A 59 40.78 9.03 21.79
C LEU A 59 41.42 7.63 21.73
N LEU A 60 42.45 7.36 22.54
CA LEU A 60 43.10 6.05 22.65
C LEU A 60 42.13 4.98 23.16
N VAL A 61 41.30 5.28 24.16
CA VAL A 61 40.25 4.37 24.66
C VAL A 61 39.22 4.07 23.56
N GLY A 62 38.81 5.07 22.77
CA GLY A 62 37.90 4.89 21.64
C GLY A 62 38.48 3.99 20.54
N LEU A 63 39.76 4.18 20.18
CA LEU A 63 40.48 3.31 19.24
C LEU A 63 40.63 1.88 19.78
N PHE A 64 41.01 1.73 21.05
CA PHE A 64 41.16 0.42 21.70
C PHE A 64 39.83 -0.34 21.74
N TRP A 65 38.73 0.32 22.13
CA TRP A 65 37.39 -0.25 22.10
C TRP A 65 36.97 -0.70 20.69
N SER A 66 37.27 0.10 19.66
CA SER A 66 37.00 -0.22 18.25
C SER A 66 37.70 -1.50 17.77
N VAL A 67 38.89 -1.81 18.31
CA VAL A 67 39.62 -3.06 18.08
C VAL A 67 39.08 -4.21 18.94
N VAL A 68 38.88 -3.99 20.25
CA VAL A 68 38.44 -5.01 21.20
C VAL A 68 37.05 -5.55 20.84
N ARG A 69 36.09 -4.69 20.49
CA ARG A 69 34.71 -5.11 20.11
C ARG A 69 34.63 -6.01 18.87
N LYS A 70 35.73 -6.16 18.12
CA LYS A 70 35.84 -7.03 16.93
C LYS A 70 36.58 -8.33 17.20
N LYS A 71 37.22 -8.48 18.36
CA LYS A 71 37.92 -9.71 18.75
C LYS A 71 36.96 -10.61 19.54
N THR A 72 36.34 -11.56 18.85
CA THR A 72 35.75 -12.73 19.52
C THR A 72 36.85 -13.55 20.18
N GLY A 73 36.59 -14.05 21.39
CA GLY A 73 37.53 -14.95 22.07
C GLY A 73 37.61 -16.29 21.36
N MET A 74 38.81 -16.90 21.32
CA MET A 74 38.94 -18.30 20.90
C MET A 74 38.25 -19.20 21.93
N SER A 75 37.29 -20.00 21.48
CA SER A 75 36.62 -21.01 22.31
C SER A 75 37.66 -21.97 22.91
N GLY A 76 37.74 -22.01 24.24
CA GLY A 76 38.70 -22.85 24.94
C GLY A 76 38.51 -24.34 24.62
N VAL A 77 39.61 -25.08 24.46
CA VAL A 77 39.58 -26.52 24.22
C VAL A 77 38.93 -27.21 25.43
N ARG A 78 37.89 -28.02 25.18
CA ARG A 78 37.10 -28.65 26.24
C ARG A 78 37.96 -29.66 27.01
N GLY A 79 38.01 -29.54 28.33
CA GLY A 79 38.77 -30.45 29.19
C GLY A 79 38.27 -31.90 29.08
N ILE A 80 39.19 -32.86 29.22
CA ILE A 80 38.89 -34.29 29.18
C ILE A 80 37.89 -34.62 30.29
N SER A 81 36.76 -35.22 29.93
CA SER A 81 35.70 -35.57 30.88
C SER A 81 35.98 -36.91 31.53
N GLY A 82 35.92 -36.99 32.86
CA GLY A 82 36.01 -38.26 33.58
C GLY A 82 34.83 -39.19 33.25
N ASN A 83 35.09 -40.50 33.27
CA ASN A 83 34.12 -41.53 32.88
C ASN A 83 32.84 -41.43 33.73
N ARG A 84 31.72 -41.14 33.09
CA ARG A 84 30.38 -41.29 33.68
C ARG A 84 29.89 -42.73 33.50
N GLY A 85 29.25 -43.27 34.53
CA GLY A 85 28.45 -44.49 34.40
C GLY A 85 27.28 -44.29 33.44
N GLU A 86 26.71 -45.40 32.96
CA GLU A 86 25.73 -45.38 31.88
C GLU A 86 24.50 -44.53 32.20
N GLN A 87 24.11 -43.72 31.22
CA GLN A 87 23.00 -42.78 31.32
C GLN A 87 21.89 -43.25 30.39
N GLY A 88 20.74 -43.62 30.95
CA GLY A 88 19.54 -43.96 30.18
C GLY A 88 19.22 -42.87 29.14
N PRO A 89 18.69 -43.24 27.96
CA PRO A 89 18.65 -42.38 26.79
C PRO A 89 17.88 -41.08 27.04
N ARG A 90 18.60 -39.96 27.09
CA ARG A 90 18.01 -38.63 27.23
C ARG A 90 17.64 -38.08 25.86
N GLY A 91 16.34 -37.96 25.59
CA GLY A 91 15.85 -37.22 24.43
C GLY A 91 16.31 -35.76 24.50
N GLN A 92 17.17 -35.34 23.58
CA GLN A 92 17.52 -33.93 23.41
C GLN A 92 16.64 -33.34 22.32
N CYS A 93 15.84 -32.34 22.67
CA CYS A 93 15.10 -31.54 21.69
C CYS A 93 16.03 -30.52 21.03
N ASP A 94 16.86 -30.99 20.10
CA ASP A 94 17.50 -30.13 19.10
C ASP A 94 16.43 -29.47 18.21
N VAL A 95 16.73 -28.36 17.55
CA VAL A 95 15.78 -27.64 16.67
C VAL A 95 15.24 -28.57 15.57
N ASN A 96 16.11 -29.44 15.06
CA ASN A 96 15.78 -30.50 14.11
C ASN A 96 14.70 -31.47 14.63
N SER A 97 14.58 -31.69 15.95
CA SER A 97 13.56 -32.57 16.53
C SER A 97 12.15 -31.98 16.45
N ILE A 98 12.00 -30.67 16.62
CA ILE A 98 10.71 -29.96 16.50
C ILE A 98 10.26 -29.99 15.05
N GLN A 99 11.18 -29.70 14.11
CA GLN A 99 10.94 -29.79 12.68
C GLN A 99 10.51 -31.22 12.30
N ASN A 100 11.28 -32.24 12.68
CA ASN A 100 10.99 -33.63 12.35
C ASN A 100 9.66 -34.12 12.96
N TYR A 101 9.36 -33.77 14.21
CA TYR A 101 8.08 -34.08 14.86
C TYR A 101 6.89 -33.43 14.15
N THR A 102 7.05 -32.16 13.73
CA THR A 102 6.04 -31.41 12.97
C THR A 102 5.82 -32.04 11.59
N ILE A 103 6.89 -32.29 10.82
CA ILE A 103 6.82 -32.95 9.50
C ILE A 103 6.12 -34.31 9.63
N MET A 104 6.57 -35.17 10.54
CA MET A 104 6.00 -36.50 10.74
C MET A 104 4.51 -36.44 11.10
N THR A 105 4.12 -35.53 12.01
CA THR A 105 2.72 -35.43 12.46
C THR A 105 1.80 -34.90 11.35
N LEU A 106 2.25 -33.93 10.56
CA LEU A 106 1.48 -33.40 9.43
C LEU A 106 1.37 -34.40 8.28
N THR A 107 2.48 -35.04 7.90
CA THR A 107 2.51 -36.12 6.89
C THR A 107 1.60 -37.28 7.27
N ASN A 108 1.65 -37.76 8.53
CA ASN A 108 0.77 -38.82 9.02
C ASN A 108 -0.71 -38.38 9.09
N THR A 109 -0.99 -37.10 9.34
CA THR A 109 -2.37 -36.57 9.31
C THR A 109 -2.94 -36.60 7.89
N ILE A 110 -2.17 -36.14 6.90
CA ILE A 110 -2.56 -36.11 5.49
C ILE A 110 -2.79 -37.52 4.93
N ASP A 111 -1.88 -38.46 5.22
CA ASP A 111 -2.02 -39.86 4.81
C ASP A 111 -3.19 -40.58 5.49
N LYS A 112 -3.46 -40.30 6.78
CA LYS A 112 -4.66 -40.78 7.47
C LYS A 112 -5.94 -40.28 6.82
N LEU A 113 -6.01 -38.98 6.48
CA LEU A 113 -7.17 -38.38 5.81
C LEU A 113 -7.38 -38.95 4.40
N TYR A 114 -6.28 -39.21 3.67
CA TYR A 114 -6.31 -39.86 2.37
C TYR A 114 -6.87 -41.29 2.45
N LYS A 115 -6.38 -42.10 3.40
CA LYS A 115 -6.87 -43.47 3.68
C LYS A 115 -8.33 -43.54 4.15
N GLN A 116 -8.89 -42.42 4.61
CA GLN A 116 -10.30 -42.28 4.99
C GLN A 116 -11.22 -41.92 3.81
N GLN A 117 -10.69 -41.54 2.65
CA GLN A 117 -11.52 -41.20 1.48
C GLN A 117 -12.07 -42.45 0.79
N PRO A 118 -13.32 -42.41 0.27
CA PRO A 118 -13.88 -43.50 -0.53
C PRO A 118 -12.97 -43.87 -1.71
N GLY A 119 -12.70 -45.17 -1.86
CA GLY A 119 -11.82 -45.72 -2.90
C GLY A 119 -10.32 -45.79 -2.54
N ASN A 120 -9.86 -45.07 -1.51
CA ASN A 120 -8.45 -45.02 -1.11
C ASN A 120 -8.10 -45.89 0.10
N SER A 121 -9.05 -46.69 0.61
CA SER A 121 -8.88 -47.54 1.78
C SER A 121 -7.62 -48.41 1.68
N ASN A 122 -6.74 -48.32 2.69
CA ASN A 122 -5.43 -48.99 2.78
C ASN A 122 -4.33 -48.51 1.79
N VAL A 123 -4.60 -47.58 0.88
CA VAL A 123 -3.57 -47.02 -0.01
C VAL A 123 -2.74 -45.97 0.74
N SER A 124 -1.42 -46.16 0.79
CA SER A 124 -0.48 -45.20 1.39
C SER A 124 -0.03 -44.16 0.37
N ILE A 125 -0.13 -42.88 0.72
CA ILE A 125 0.53 -41.80 -0.04
C ILE A 125 1.87 -41.40 0.58
N ILE A 126 2.27 -42.04 1.67
CA ILE A 126 3.65 -42.02 2.19
C ILE A 126 4.45 -43.15 1.51
N ASP A 127 5.59 -42.81 0.91
CA ASP A 127 6.62 -43.77 0.49
C ASP A 127 7.26 -44.44 1.72
N PRO A 128 7.24 -45.80 1.80
CA PRO A 128 7.81 -46.52 2.94
C PRO A 128 9.33 -46.37 3.09
N THR A 129 10.03 -45.89 2.06
CA THR A 129 11.50 -45.77 2.03
C THR A 129 11.99 -44.43 2.58
N SER A 130 11.38 -43.32 2.15
CA SER A 130 11.77 -41.97 2.55
C SER A 130 10.89 -41.35 3.64
N HIS A 131 9.75 -41.98 3.98
CA HIS A 131 8.71 -41.43 4.85
C HIS A 131 8.16 -40.06 4.41
N ARG A 132 8.20 -39.78 3.10
CA ARG A 132 7.66 -38.57 2.47
C ARG A 132 6.38 -38.88 1.71
N LEU A 133 5.58 -37.84 1.46
CA LEU A 133 4.40 -37.94 0.59
C LEU A 133 4.84 -38.13 -0.88
N ILE A 134 4.01 -38.75 -1.72
CA ILE A 134 4.29 -38.88 -3.16
C ILE A 134 4.32 -37.50 -3.86
N ASN A 135 3.42 -36.59 -3.48
CA ASN A 135 3.36 -35.24 -4.00
C ASN A 135 4.50 -34.36 -3.42
N ASN A 136 5.36 -33.83 -4.30
CA ASN A 136 6.51 -33.01 -3.88
C ASN A 136 6.13 -31.62 -3.35
N TYR A 137 5.08 -30.99 -3.89
CA TYR A 137 4.61 -29.69 -3.41
C TYR A 137 4.22 -29.76 -1.93
N LEU A 138 3.48 -30.81 -1.53
CA LEU A 138 3.11 -31.04 -0.13
C LEU A 138 4.35 -31.22 0.76
N ASN A 139 5.32 -32.05 0.36
CA ASN A 139 6.56 -32.25 1.12
C ASN A 139 7.30 -30.92 1.37
N THR A 140 7.47 -30.13 0.31
CA THR A 140 8.12 -28.81 0.38
C THR A 140 7.33 -27.88 1.30
N LYS A 141 6.01 -27.77 1.12
CA LYS A 141 5.15 -26.88 1.92
C LYS A 141 5.13 -27.25 3.41
N ILE A 142 5.13 -28.54 3.73
CA ILE A 142 5.22 -29.05 5.11
C ILE A 142 6.61 -28.76 5.69
N SER A 143 7.69 -28.98 4.91
CA SER A 143 9.07 -28.71 5.33
C SER A 143 9.34 -27.23 5.56
N ASP A 144 8.88 -26.36 4.67
CA ASP A 144 9.00 -24.90 4.75
C ASP A 144 8.27 -24.37 5.99
N MET A 145 7.05 -24.86 6.23
CA MET A 145 6.28 -24.55 7.44
C MET A 145 7.00 -25.06 8.71
N ALA A 146 7.47 -26.31 8.72
CA ALA A 146 8.10 -26.96 9.88
C ALA A 146 9.48 -26.39 10.24
N SER A 147 10.25 -25.93 9.24
CA SER A 147 11.55 -25.26 9.43
C SER A 147 11.43 -23.75 9.64
N SER A 148 10.22 -23.20 9.50
CA SER A 148 9.99 -21.75 9.50
C SER A 148 10.52 -21.05 10.76
N HIS A 149 11.00 -19.82 10.57
CA HIS A 149 11.35 -18.95 11.70
C HIS A 149 10.12 -18.71 12.60
N GLN A 150 8.93 -18.69 12.03
CA GLN A 150 7.67 -18.55 12.75
C GLN A 150 7.43 -19.70 13.74
N ILE A 151 7.59 -20.97 13.35
CA ILE A 151 7.48 -22.09 14.31
C ILE A 151 8.56 -22.02 15.38
N ASN A 152 9.82 -21.76 15.01
CA ASN A 152 10.91 -21.66 15.97
C ASN A 152 10.70 -20.54 17.00
N MET A 153 10.18 -19.38 16.57
CA MET A 153 9.76 -18.32 17.50
C MET A 153 8.57 -18.73 18.36
N LEU A 154 7.55 -19.35 17.76
CA LEU A 154 6.34 -19.72 18.49
C LEU A 154 6.61 -20.79 19.55
N VAL A 155 7.47 -21.77 19.31
CA VAL A 155 7.84 -22.75 20.34
C VAL A 155 8.64 -22.10 21.48
N ASN A 156 9.50 -21.12 21.18
CA ASN A 156 10.19 -20.35 22.22
C ASN A 156 9.24 -19.45 23.03
N VAL A 157 8.21 -18.88 22.40
CA VAL A 157 7.17 -18.06 23.06
C VAL A 157 6.15 -18.92 23.81
N SER A 158 5.84 -20.12 23.32
CA SER A 158 4.84 -21.01 23.93
C SER A 158 5.34 -21.61 25.25
N MET A 159 6.66 -21.68 25.46
CA MET A 159 7.28 -21.93 26.77
C MET A 159 7.01 -20.82 27.80
N VAL A 160 6.68 -19.59 27.36
CA VAL A 160 6.29 -18.47 28.24
C VAL A 160 4.78 -18.47 28.45
N ASN A 161 4.00 -18.57 27.36
CA ASN A 161 2.53 -18.48 27.39
C ASN A 161 1.84 -19.83 27.67
N SER A 162 2.56 -20.82 28.20
CA SER A 162 2.08 -22.15 28.61
C SER A 162 1.41 -23.03 27.53
N VAL A 163 1.41 -22.64 26.25
CA VAL A 163 0.88 -23.45 25.14
C VAL A 163 1.88 -24.58 24.81
N PRO A 164 1.54 -25.88 25.00
CA PRO A 164 2.46 -26.97 24.70
C PRO A 164 2.71 -27.11 23.19
N LEU A 165 3.90 -27.56 22.80
CA LEU A 165 4.26 -27.88 21.41
C LEU A 165 3.20 -28.76 20.71
N ALA A 166 2.63 -29.72 21.43
CA ALA A 166 1.57 -30.60 20.93
C ALA A 166 0.28 -29.86 20.52
N GLN A 167 -0.07 -28.76 21.20
CA GLN A 167 -1.22 -27.93 20.79
C GLN A 167 -0.92 -27.13 19.53
N LEU A 168 0.28 -26.55 19.40
CA LEU A 168 0.69 -25.85 18.17
C LEU A 168 0.70 -26.80 16.96
N VAL A 169 1.28 -28.00 17.11
CA VAL A 169 1.28 -29.01 16.05
C VAL A 169 -0.13 -29.53 15.75
N SER A 170 -0.99 -29.67 16.76
CA SER A 170 -2.41 -30.03 16.55
C SER A 170 -3.19 -28.95 15.82
N TYR A 171 -2.93 -27.66 16.07
CA TYR A 171 -3.52 -26.55 15.30
C TYR A 171 -3.10 -26.59 13.83
N LEU A 172 -1.81 -26.82 13.55
CA LEU A 172 -1.33 -26.99 12.18
C LEU A 172 -1.95 -28.22 11.51
N ALA A 173 -2.11 -29.33 12.23
CA ALA A 173 -2.78 -30.54 11.73
C ALA A 173 -4.27 -30.29 11.40
N ASN A 174 -4.97 -29.47 12.19
CA ASN A 174 -6.35 -29.07 11.93
C ASN A 174 -6.44 -28.20 10.65
N ILE A 175 -5.52 -27.25 10.46
CA ILE A 175 -5.45 -26.45 9.21
C ILE A 175 -5.14 -27.34 8.00
N TRP A 176 -4.17 -28.24 8.12
CA TRP A 176 -3.85 -29.22 7.07
C TRP A 176 -5.03 -30.17 6.77
N THR A 177 -5.89 -30.45 7.75
CA THR A 177 -7.15 -31.17 7.53
C THR A 177 -8.12 -30.36 6.68
N THR A 178 -8.27 -29.06 6.94
CA THR A 178 -9.08 -28.17 6.09
C THR A 178 -8.52 -28.06 4.68
N TRP A 179 -7.20 -27.87 4.53
CA TRP A 179 -6.54 -27.78 3.23
C TRP A 179 -6.63 -29.09 2.44
N PHE A 180 -6.45 -30.24 3.10
CA PHE A 180 -6.64 -31.56 2.49
C PHE A 180 -8.04 -31.69 1.89
N ASN A 181 -9.09 -31.36 2.65
CA ASN A 181 -10.47 -31.47 2.20
C ASN A 181 -10.75 -30.55 0.99
N LEU A 182 -10.23 -29.31 1.01
CA LEU A 182 -10.36 -28.38 -0.12
C LEU A 182 -9.68 -28.90 -1.40
N ILE A 183 -8.46 -29.42 -1.28
CA ILE A 183 -7.70 -29.98 -2.41
C ILE A 183 -8.37 -31.25 -2.95
N TYR A 184 -8.76 -32.17 -2.06
CA TYR A 184 -9.36 -33.46 -2.44
C TYR A 184 -10.73 -33.29 -3.09
N ALA A 185 -11.54 -32.32 -2.65
CA ALA A 185 -12.86 -32.05 -3.23
C ALA A 185 -12.80 -31.65 -4.71
N VAL A 186 -11.70 -31.03 -5.16
CA VAL A 186 -11.52 -30.59 -6.56
C VAL A 186 -10.63 -31.56 -7.34
N GLY A 187 -9.39 -31.79 -6.88
CA GLY A 187 -8.37 -32.58 -7.58
C GLY A 187 -8.40 -34.09 -7.31
N GLY A 188 -9.27 -34.56 -6.40
CA GLY A 188 -9.43 -35.97 -6.06
C GLY A 188 -8.15 -36.66 -5.57
N SER A 189 -8.12 -37.99 -5.68
CA SER A 189 -6.92 -38.79 -5.37
C SER A 189 -5.79 -38.57 -6.39
N ALA A 190 -6.11 -38.20 -7.63
CA ALA A 190 -5.12 -38.00 -8.70
C ALA A 190 -4.08 -36.92 -8.35
N TRP A 191 -4.49 -35.79 -7.75
CA TRP A 191 -3.56 -34.71 -7.38
C TRP A 191 -2.57 -35.14 -6.27
N PHE A 192 -3.02 -35.93 -5.29
CA PHE A 192 -2.15 -36.42 -4.20
C PHE A 192 -1.14 -37.50 -4.63
N ASN A 193 -1.47 -38.28 -5.67
CA ASN A 193 -0.54 -39.24 -6.27
C ASN A 193 0.34 -38.62 -7.37
N ASN A 194 0.08 -37.39 -7.79
CA ASN A 194 0.90 -36.69 -8.78
C ASN A 194 2.16 -36.12 -8.10
N VAL A 195 3.32 -36.70 -8.44
CA VAL A 195 4.66 -36.25 -8.04
C VAL A 195 4.93 -34.78 -8.39
N TYR A 196 4.26 -34.26 -9.43
CA TYR A 196 4.34 -32.89 -9.93
C TYR A 196 3.06 -32.06 -9.71
N GLY A 197 2.13 -32.52 -8.86
CA GLY A 197 0.90 -31.76 -8.57
C GLY A 197 1.19 -30.54 -7.69
N ASP A 198 0.87 -29.34 -8.18
CA ASP A 198 1.12 -28.08 -7.47
C ASP A 198 -0.15 -27.21 -7.37
N GLU A 199 0.01 -25.95 -6.94
CA GLU A 199 -1.07 -24.96 -6.81
C GLU A 199 -1.55 -24.36 -8.15
N ASN A 200 -0.82 -24.58 -9.25
CA ASN A 200 -1.08 -24.02 -10.59
C ASN A 200 -1.63 -25.05 -11.58
N GLY A 201 -1.57 -26.35 -11.25
CA GLY A 201 -2.04 -27.44 -12.09
C GLY A 201 -3.52 -27.33 -12.50
N PRO A 202 -3.93 -28.04 -13.57
CA PRO A 202 -5.31 -27.99 -14.06
C PRO A 202 -6.28 -28.65 -13.06
N TRP A 203 -7.10 -27.83 -12.41
CA TRP A 203 -8.13 -28.24 -11.46
C TRP A 203 -9.35 -28.83 -12.17
N VAL A 204 -9.19 -30.03 -12.73
CA VAL A 204 -10.29 -30.78 -13.37
C VAL A 204 -11.09 -31.50 -12.31
N ASN A 205 -12.41 -31.29 -12.27
CA ASN A 205 -13.31 -31.92 -11.30
C ASN A 205 -13.18 -33.46 -11.31
N ALA A 206 -13.01 -34.05 -10.12
CA ALA A 206 -12.93 -35.51 -9.94
C ALA A 206 -14.20 -36.29 -10.39
N ALA A 207 -15.33 -35.60 -10.60
CA ALA A 207 -16.51 -36.13 -11.29
C ALA A 207 -16.24 -36.18 -12.82
N GLY A 208 -15.44 -37.16 -13.25
CA GLY A 208 -14.80 -37.15 -14.56
C GLY A 208 -15.74 -37.40 -15.76
N SER A 209 -15.65 -36.50 -16.74
CA SER A 209 -16.08 -36.74 -18.13
C SER A 209 -15.09 -36.11 -19.12
N GLN A 210 -13.83 -36.58 -19.11
CA GLN A 210 -12.88 -36.29 -20.20
C GLN A 210 -13.34 -37.02 -21.47
N PRO A 211 -13.54 -36.33 -22.62
CA PRO A 211 -13.92 -36.99 -23.86
C PRO A 211 -12.70 -37.71 -24.47
N THR A 212 -12.83 -39.02 -24.69
CA THR A 212 -11.75 -39.89 -25.20
C THR A 212 -11.46 -39.66 -26.69
N ALA A 213 -10.91 -38.50 -27.03
CA ALA A 213 -10.54 -38.11 -28.39
C ALA A 213 -9.12 -38.59 -28.77
N THR A 214 -8.93 -39.90 -28.91
CA THR A 214 -7.69 -40.46 -29.48
C THR A 214 -7.55 -40.01 -30.94
N PRO A 215 -6.45 -39.35 -31.36
CA PRO A 215 -6.29 -38.87 -32.73
C PRO A 215 -5.89 -40.00 -33.68
N THR A 216 -6.87 -40.79 -34.13
CA THR A 216 -6.68 -41.80 -35.19
C THR A 216 -6.46 -41.11 -36.54
N VAL A 217 -5.20 -40.92 -36.92
CA VAL A 217 -4.82 -40.33 -38.21
C VAL A 217 -4.97 -41.37 -39.33
N THR A 218 -6.11 -41.33 -40.03
CA THR A 218 -6.32 -42.08 -41.28
C THR A 218 -6.16 -41.13 -42.48
N PRO A 219 -5.12 -41.28 -43.32
CA PRO A 219 -4.97 -40.45 -44.51
C PRO A 219 -5.85 -40.97 -45.67
N THR A 220 -6.89 -40.25 -46.02
CA THR A 220 -7.61 -40.46 -47.30
C THR A 220 -8.13 -39.11 -47.80
N GLY A 221 -7.62 -38.65 -48.94
CA GLY A 221 -7.99 -37.35 -49.49
C GLY A 221 -9.00 -37.47 -50.64
N THR A 222 -9.96 -36.56 -50.69
CA THR A 222 -10.59 -36.07 -51.92
C THR A 222 -11.13 -34.65 -51.70
N ARG A 223 -11.29 -33.90 -52.80
CA ARG A 223 -11.54 -32.45 -52.80
C ARG A 223 -12.90 -32.13 -53.40
N ALA A 224 -13.89 -31.78 -52.58
CA ALA A 224 -15.19 -31.29 -53.05
C ALA A 224 -15.89 -30.37 -52.03
N SER A 225 -16.56 -29.34 -52.54
CA SER A 225 -17.71 -28.58 -51.97
C SER A 225 -17.81 -28.35 -50.44
N GLN A 226 -17.78 -27.08 -50.03
CA GLN A 226 -18.29 -26.65 -48.72
C GLN A 226 -19.81 -26.93 -48.59
N PRO A 227 -20.29 -27.47 -47.46
CA PRO A 227 -21.70 -27.38 -47.07
C PRO A 227 -21.97 -26.08 -46.32
N THR A 228 -23.06 -25.37 -46.66
CA THR A 228 -23.52 -24.20 -45.91
C THR A 228 -24.14 -24.63 -44.58
N VAL A 229 -23.47 -24.37 -43.45
CA VAL A 229 -23.97 -24.70 -42.12
C VAL A 229 -24.78 -23.54 -41.54
N THR A 230 -26.10 -23.56 -41.74
CA THR A 230 -27.06 -22.69 -41.04
C THR A 230 -27.30 -23.18 -39.61
N GLY A 231 -26.27 -23.12 -38.77
CA GLY A 231 -26.35 -23.41 -37.34
C GLY A 231 -26.87 -22.22 -36.54
N SER A 232 -28.07 -22.32 -35.96
CA SER A 232 -28.57 -21.36 -34.98
C SER A 232 -27.82 -21.54 -33.65
N TYR A 233 -27.11 -20.50 -33.19
CA TYR A 233 -26.47 -20.49 -31.88
C TYR A 233 -27.53 -20.44 -30.77
N PRO A 234 -27.61 -21.44 -29.87
CA PRO A 234 -28.38 -21.30 -28.64
C PRO A 234 -27.61 -20.37 -27.70
N THR A 235 -28.14 -19.19 -27.41
CA THR A 235 -27.58 -18.23 -26.45
C THR A 235 -27.84 -18.65 -25.00
N ALA A 236 -27.39 -19.85 -24.64
CA ALA A 236 -27.30 -20.30 -23.26
C ALA A 236 -26.06 -19.65 -22.61
N HIS A 237 -26.28 -18.80 -21.61
CA HIS A 237 -25.18 -18.32 -20.76
C HIS A 237 -24.56 -19.51 -20.02
N PRO A 238 -23.23 -19.72 -20.09
CA PRO A 238 -22.57 -20.70 -19.24
C PRO A 238 -22.55 -20.17 -17.80
N THR A 239 -23.56 -20.52 -17.01
CA THR A 239 -23.60 -20.35 -15.54
C THR A 239 -22.87 -21.48 -14.80
N GLU A 240 -22.11 -22.29 -15.53
CA GLU A 240 -21.23 -23.32 -14.98
C GLU A 240 -19.98 -22.66 -14.41
N THR A 241 -20.01 -22.39 -13.10
CA THR A 241 -18.86 -21.85 -12.37
C THR A 241 -17.71 -22.85 -12.40
N ALA A 242 -16.68 -22.55 -13.20
CA ALA A 242 -15.45 -23.34 -13.22
C ALA A 242 -14.94 -23.55 -11.77
N PRO A 243 -14.50 -24.77 -11.41
CA PRO A 243 -14.19 -25.10 -10.03
C PRO A 243 -13.09 -24.18 -9.50
N LEU A 244 -13.42 -23.44 -8.44
CA LEU A 244 -12.52 -22.45 -7.87
C LEU A 244 -11.27 -23.17 -7.34
N ASN A 245 -10.09 -22.78 -7.84
CA ASN A 245 -8.81 -23.34 -7.42
C ASN A 245 -8.73 -23.28 -5.87
N PRO A 246 -8.59 -24.43 -5.16
CA PRO A 246 -8.65 -24.48 -3.71
C PRO A 246 -7.54 -23.66 -3.04
N PHE A 247 -6.45 -23.38 -3.76
CA PHE A 247 -5.40 -22.50 -3.27
C PHE A 247 -5.83 -21.04 -3.09
N ILE A 248 -6.93 -20.58 -3.72
CA ILE A 248 -7.52 -19.26 -3.46
C ILE A 248 -8.06 -19.15 -2.02
N GLU A 249 -8.63 -20.24 -1.48
CA GLU A 249 -9.07 -20.31 -0.08
C GLU A 249 -7.88 -20.53 0.87
N ILE A 250 -6.98 -21.46 0.52
CA ILE A 250 -5.81 -21.82 1.35
C ILE A 250 -4.86 -20.63 1.53
N ARG A 251 -4.66 -19.79 0.50
CA ARG A 251 -3.82 -18.57 0.56
C ARG A 251 -4.30 -17.53 1.58
N LYS A 252 -5.55 -17.61 2.08
CA LYS A 252 -6.06 -16.72 3.13
C LYS A 252 -5.38 -16.97 4.49
N TYR A 253 -4.97 -18.20 4.79
CA TYR A 253 -4.41 -18.59 6.09
C TYR A 253 -3.01 -17.96 6.32
N ASP A 254 -2.75 -17.46 7.53
CA ASP A 254 -1.42 -16.92 7.91
C ASP A 254 -0.31 -17.97 7.71
N VAL A 255 -0.56 -19.20 8.15
CA VAL A 255 0.42 -20.29 8.11
C VAL A 255 0.80 -20.74 6.69
N TYR A 256 0.02 -20.41 5.66
CA TYR A 256 0.39 -20.69 4.26
C TYR A 256 1.66 -19.93 3.83
N ASN A 257 1.97 -18.81 4.46
CA ASN A 257 3.13 -17.98 4.11
C ASN A 257 4.36 -18.27 5.00
N TRP A 258 4.30 -19.28 5.88
CA TRP A 258 5.42 -19.68 6.72
C TRP A 258 6.50 -20.39 5.90
N GLY A 259 7.76 -20.15 6.26
CA GLY A 259 8.93 -20.62 5.49
C GLY A 259 9.34 -19.69 4.34
N LEU A 260 8.42 -18.86 3.82
CA LEU A 260 8.75 -17.84 2.82
C LEU A 260 9.67 -16.75 3.40
N THR A 261 10.56 -16.20 2.58
CA THR A 261 11.53 -15.18 2.99
C THR A 261 10.82 -13.88 3.42
N ARG A 262 11.32 -13.27 4.51
CA ARG A 262 10.58 -12.26 5.28
C ARG A 262 10.21 -11.02 4.47
N SER A 263 8.91 -10.85 4.20
CA SER A 263 8.32 -9.58 3.75
C SER A 263 7.17 -9.22 4.68
N PHE A 264 7.48 -8.40 5.70
CA PHE A 264 6.55 -8.01 6.75
C PHE A 264 5.72 -6.80 6.29
N ARG A 265 4.38 -6.90 6.29
CA ARG A 265 3.49 -5.74 6.18
C ARG A 265 2.68 -5.58 7.48
N PRO A 266 2.57 -4.37 8.05
CA PRO A 266 1.70 -4.11 9.19
C PRO A 266 0.22 -4.07 8.77
N LEU A 267 -0.68 -4.36 9.71
CA LEU A 267 -2.12 -4.28 9.49
C LEU A 267 -2.57 -2.81 9.33
N LYS A 268 -3.16 -2.47 8.18
CA LYS A 268 -3.72 -1.15 7.87
C LYS A 268 -5.24 -1.18 8.01
N ILE A 269 -5.78 -0.54 9.05
CA ILE A 269 -7.23 -0.36 9.21
C ILE A 269 -7.59 1.03 8.66
N GLU A 270 -8.43 1.04 7.62
CA GLU A 270 -8.89 2.27 6.97
C GLU A 270 -10.32 2.59 7.43
N VAL A 271 -10.52 3.78 7.99
CA VAL A 271 -11.84 4.25 8.42
C VAL A 271 -12.39 5.21 7.36
N CYS A 272 -13.38 4.74 6.60
CA CYS A 272 -13.99 5.50 5.51
C CYS A 272 -14.86 6.66 6.03
N GLN A 273 -14.57 7.87 5.54
CA GLN A 273 -15.46 9.03 5.70
C GLN A 273 -16.64 8.95 4.70
N SER A 274 -17.66 9.80 4.86
CA SER A 274 -18.88 9.76 4.03
C SER A 274 -19.40 11.12 3.58
N THR A 275 -18.56 12.15 3.61
CA THR A 275 -18.87 13.54 3.27
C THR A 275 -17.61 14.22 2.71
N ILE A 276 -17.79 15.14 1.75
CA ILE A 276 -16.73 15.50 0.77
C ILE A 276 -16.08 16.88 1.02
N ASN A 277 -16.74 17.76 1.78
CA ASN A 277 -16.40 19.19 1.83
C ASN A 277 -15.97 19.65 3.22
N HIS A 278 -14.68 19.97 3.39
CA HIS A 278 -14.21 21.25 3.95
C HIS A 278 -12.68 21.34 3.97
N GLU A 279 -12.14 22.46 3.52
CA GLU A 279 -10.74 22.85 3.75
C GLU A 279 -10.58 23.42 5.17
N ASN A 280 -9.43 23.19 5.81
CA ASN A 280 -9.08 23.82 7.09
C ASN A 280 -7.56 24.11 7.15
N PRO A 281 -7.13 25.31 7.59
CA PRO A 281 -5.72 25.70 7.64
C PRO A 281 -4.99 25.19 8.92
N ASP A 282 -3.72 25.61 9.05
CA ASP A 282 -2.94 25.64 10.29
C ASP A 282 -2.64 24.30 10.99
N LEU A 283 -2.25 23.31 10.20
CA LEU A 283 -1.25 22.32 10.62
C LEU A 283 0.12 22.68 10.04
N PRO A 284 1.24 22.41 10.74
CA PRO A 284 2.58 22.70 10.25
C PRO A 284 2.80 21.97 8.91
N ILE A 285 2.95 22.75 7.84
CA ILE A 285 2.79 22.28 6.47
C ILE A 285 3.90 21.28 6.14
N LYS A 286 3.60 19.98 6.30
CA LYS A 286 4.30 18.90 5.59
C LYS A 286 4.24 19.28 4.12
N LYS A 287 5.39 19.65 3.55
CA LYS A 287 5.53 20.20 2.19
C LYS A 287 4.71 19.34 1.23
N GLN A 288 3.53 19.85 0.86
CA GLN A 288 2.59 19.17 -0.04
C GLN A 288 3.33 18.80 -1.32
N PRO A 289 2.98 17.68 -1.99
CA PRO A 289 3.55 17.40 -3.29
C PRO A 289 3.18 18.59 -4.18
N GLN A 290 4.15 19.16 -4.89
CA GLN A 290 3.91 20.42 -5.60
C GLN A 290 2.78 20.25 -6.63
N LEU A 291 2.61 19.02 -7.14
CA LEU A 291 1.49 18.61 -7.96
C LEU A 291 0.87 17.33 -7.40
N LYS A 292 -0.46 17.27 -7.36
CA LYS A 292 -1.24 16.04 -7.10
C LYS A 292 -1.78 15.55 -8.44
N VAL A 293 -1.76 14.24 -8.67
CA VAL A 293 -2.16 13.65 -9.96
C VAL A 293 -3.09 12.47 -9.72
N ILE A 294 -4.17 12.40 -10.51
CA ILE A 294 -5.07 11.25 -10.60
C ILE A 294 -5.24 10.83 -12.05
N ALA A 295 -5.44 9.54 -12.28
CA ALA A 295 -5.88 9.02 -13.58
C ALA A 295 -7.37 9.31 -13.79
N SER A 296 -7.78 9.48 -15.06
CA SER A 296 -9.19 9.59 -15.45
C SER A 296 -9.44 9.01 -16.84
N ASN A 297 -10.53 8.26 -17.02
CA ASN A 297 -11.16 8.00 -18.32
C ASN A 297 -12.57 8.65 -18.41
N ASP A 298 -12.84 9.66 -17.57
CA ASP A 298 -14.09 10.43 -17.56
C ASP A 298 -13.98 11.62 -18.53
N TYR A 299 -14.53 11.50 -19.74
CA TYR A 299 -14.44 12.51 -20.79
C TYR A 299 -15.77 13.16 -21.20
N LYS A 300 -15.64 14.32 -21.84
CA LYS A 300 -16.64 14.93 -22.72
C LYS A 300 -16.08 15.08 -24.13
N LEU A 301 -16.87 14.78 -25.16
CA LEU A 301 -16.54 15.08 -26.56
C LEU A 301 -16.42 16.60 -26.77
N VAL A 302 -15.32 17.04 -27.37
CA VAL A 302 -15.06 18.45 -27.72
C VAL A 302 -15.45 18.73 -29.16
N SER A 303 -14.94 17.94 -30.09
CA SER A 303 -15.23 18.01 -31.54
C SER A 303 -14.76 16.72 -32.23
N ASN A 304 -15.05 16.58 -33.51
CA ASN A 304 -14.40 15.62 -34.41
C ASN A 304 -14.12 16.29 -35.78
N ASP A 305 -13.41 15.58 -36.67
CA ASP A 305 -13.04 16.06 -38.00
C ASP A 305 -14.06 15.71 -39.10
N LYS A 306 -15.32 15.42 -38.72
CA LYS A 306 -16.37 15.10 -39.68
C LYS A 306 -16.50 16.21 -40.74
N ASN A 307 -16.38 15.80 -42.00
CA ASN A 307 -16.35 16.66 -43.18
C ASN A 307 -15.16 17.67 -43.24
N VAL A 308 -14.05 17.43 -42.53
CA VAL A 308 -12.79 18.15 -42.76
C VAL A 308 -12.12 17.64 -44.03
N ALA A 309 -11.85 18.54 -44.97
CA ALA A 309 -11.24 18.18 -46.24
C ALA A 309 -9.80 17.64 -46.04
N GLY A 310 -9.53 16.44 -46.56
CA GLY A 310 -8.22 15.81 -46.54
C GLY A 310 -7.83 15.09 -45.25
N GLY A 311 -8.64 15.15 -44.19
CA GLY A 311 -8.37 14.46 -42.92
C GLY A 311 -8.22 12.95 -43.10
N SER A 312 -7.11 12.38 -42.62
CA SER A 312 -6.84 10.95 -42.65
C SER A 312 -5.94 10.51 -41.48
N PRO A 313 -6.31 9.47 -40.70
CA PRO A 313 -7.64 8.84 -40.62
C PRO A 313 -8.72 9.84 -40.11
N ASN A 314 -9.90 9.39 -39.68
CA ASN A 314 -10.81 10.27 -38.93
C ASN A 314 -10.24 10.50 -37.51
N ILE A 315 -10.60 11.61 -36.85
CA ILE A 315 -10.21 11.92 -35.47
C ILE A 315 -11.34 12.58 -34.66
N SER A 316 -11.42 12.23 -33.37
CA SER A 316 -12.25 12.94 -32.37
C SER A 316 -11.40 13.38 -31.18
N TRP A 317 -11.77 14.51 -30.57
CA TRP A 317 -11.06 15.12 -29.45
C TRP A 317 -11.91 15.11 -28.19
N TRP A 318 -11.32 14.63 -27.10
CA TRP A 318 -12.00 14.35 -25.84
C TRP A 318 -11.30 15.09 -24.69
N ARG A 319 -12.06 15.86 -23.92
CA ARG A 319 -11.54 16.57 -22.74
C ARG A 319 -11.95 15.84 -21.48
N ALA A 320 -10.98 15.52 -20.63
CA ALA A 320 -11.29 14.92 -19.35
C ALA A 320 -12.09 15.89 -18.47
N ASN A 321 -13.11 15.39 -17.79
CA ASN A 321 -13.94 16.17 -16.88
C ASN A 321 -13.12 16.57 -15.66
N LYS A 322 -13.24 17.84 -15.23
CA LYS A 322 -12.66 18.28 -13.95
C LYS A 322 -13.33 17.52 -12.80
N ALA A 323 -12.57 17.24 -11.75
CA ALA A 323 -13.06 16.54 -10.56
C ALA A 323 -12.72 17.31 -9.28
N THR A 324 -13.44 17.03 -8.20
CA THR A 324 -13.09 17.50 -6.86
C THR A 324 -13.03 16.28 -5.94
N ILE A 325 -11.87 16.04 -5.31
CA ILE A 325 -11.64 14.89 -4.44
C ILE A 325 -10.85 15.38 -3.22
N ASN A 326 -11.37 15.16 -2.01
CA ASN A 326 -10.77 15.62 -0.75
C ASN A 326 -10.51 17.15 -0.75
N ASN A 327 -11.50 17.93 -1.21
CA ASN A 327 -11.44 19.36 -1.54
C ASN A 327 -10.53 19.76 -2.72
N ASP A 328 -9.45 19.01 -3.01
CA ASP A 328 -8.58 19.30 -4.15
C ASP A 328 -9.37 19.27 -5.48
N VAL A 329 -9.32 20.37 -6.23
CA VAL A 329 -9.89 20.43 -7.59
C VAL A 329 -8.82 19.99 -8.60
N TYR A 330 -9.13 18.95 -9.36
CA TYR A 330 -8.26 18.36 -10.37
C TYR A 330 -8.72 18.76 -11.78
N TYR A 331 -7.79 19.29 -12.58
CA TYR A 331 -8.04 19.89 -13.88
C TYR A 331 -7.40 19.08 -15.02
N PRO A 332 -7.98 19.07 -16.23
CA PRO A 332 -7.33 18.53 -17.43
C PRO A 332 -6.09 19.35 -17.80
N VAL A 333 -5.21 18.77 -18.63
CA VAL A 333 -3.92 19.37 -19.02
C VAL A 333 -3.68 19.40 -20.54
N GLY A 334 -4.71 19.08 -21.31
CA GLY A 334 -4.77 18.98 -22.77
C GLY A 334 -5.98 18.14 -23.17
N ASP A 335 -6.25 18.04 -24.47
CA ASP A 335 -7.26 17.11 -25.00
C ASP A 335 -6.62 15.81 -25.48
N VAL A 336 -7.40 14.73 -25.39
CA VAL A 336 -7.03 13.38 -25.81
C VAL A 336 -7.65 13.11 -27.19
N PRO A 337 -6.83 12.81 -28.22
CA PRO A 337 -7.31 12.45 -29.55
C PRO A 337 -7.61 10.95 -29.66
N MET A 338 -8.63 10.60 -30.44
CA MET A 338 -8.97 9.23 -30.83
C MET A 338 -9.02 9.14 -32.36
N ALA A 339 -8.14 8.36 -32.98
CA ALA A 339 -7.95 8.31 -34.43
C ALA A 339 -8.29 6.92 -35.02
N GLY A 340 -8.95 6.89 -36.19
CA GLY A 340 -9.31 5.61 -36.83
C GLY A 340 -10.48 5.64 -37.84
N PRO A 341 -11.15 4.48 -38.04
CA PRO A 341 -12.37 4.33 -38.83
C PRO A 341 -13.51 5.24 -38.36
N SER A 342 -14.38 5.66 -39.28
CA SER A 342 -15.43 6.67 -39.03
C SER A 342 -16.57 6.14 -38.15
N ASP A 343 -16.95 4.89 -38.30
CA ASP A 343 -17.88 4.19 -37.41
C ASP A 343 -17.37 4.20 -35.96
N ILE A 344 -16.08 3.95 -35.76
CA ILE A 344 -15.43 3.98 -34.45
C ILE A 344 -15.34 5.41 -33.91
N VAL A 345 -14.68 6.31 -34.65
CA VAL A 345 -14.37 7.68 -34.21
C VAL A 345 -15.63 8.52 -33.92
N TYR A 346 -16.71 8.31 -34.68
CA TYR A 346 -17.95 9.07 -34.52
C TYR A 346 -19.03 8.35 -33.69
N ASN A 347 -19.09 7.00 -33.68
CA ASN A 347 -20.21 6.26 -33.07
C ASN A 347 -19.82 5.16 -32.05
N ALA A 348 -18.55 4.75 -31.96
CA ALA A 348 -18.12 3.67 -31.05
C ALA A 348 -16.87 3.98 -30.19
N ALA A 349 -16.41 5.24 -30.15
CA ALA A 349 -15.47 5.78 -29.16
C ALA A 349 -16.11 5.94 -27.76
N PHE A 350 -16.97 4.99 -27.40
CA PHE A 350 -17.78 4.94 -26.20
C PHE A 350 -17.31 3.73 -25.37
N LYS A 351 -16.76 4.01 -24.20
CA LYS A 351 -16.18 3.00 -23.31
C LYS A 351 -17.16 1.87 -22.97
N THR A 352 -16.65 0.65 -22.98
CA THR A 352 -17.37 -0.56 -22.57
C THR A 352 -17.15 -0.87 -21.08
N GLY A 353 -16.04 -0.39 -20.50
CA GLY A 353 -15.68 -0.54 -19.10
C GLY A 353 -16.19 0.57 -18.17
N LYS A 354 -15.72 0.50 -16.92
CA LYS A 354 -16.04 1.43 -15.84
C LYS A 354 -15.49 2.83 -16.09
N THR A 355 -16.05 3.84 -15.44
CA THR A 355 -15.34 5.11 -15.29
C THR A 355 -14.38 4.99 -14.13
N ILE A 356 -13.14 5.42 -14.34
CA ILE A 356 -12.04 5.43 -13.41
C ILE A 356 -11.73 6.89 -13.12
N LEU A 357 -11.70 7.27 -11.84
CA LEU A 357 -11.40 8.63 -11.39
C LEU A 357 -10.56 8.57 -10.12
N GLY A 358 -9.23 8.69 -10.27
CA GLY A 358 -8.28 8.38 -9.22
C GLY A 358 -8.35 6.90 -8.84
N THR A 359 -8.68 6.61 -7.59
CA THR A 359 -8.91 5.24 -7.08
C THR A 359 -10.38 4.82 -7.08
N MET A 360 -11.29 5.67 -7.59
CA MET A 360 -12.71 5.34 -7.68
C MET A 360 -12.99 4.67 -9.03
N GLU A 361 -13.71 3.55 -9.00
CA GLU A 361 -14.30 2.95 -10.19
C GLU A 361 -15.83 2.96 -10.07
N TYR A 362 -16.55 3.32 -11.13
CA TYR A 362 -18.00 3.22 -11.18
C TYR A 362 -18.52 2.81 -12.56
N ASP A 363 -19.54 1.95 -12.57
CA ASP A 363 -20.30 1.66 -13.79
C ASP A 363 -21.09 2.90 -14.22
N VAL A 364 -20.95 3.31 -15.47
CA VAL A 364 -21.85 4.34 -16.03
C VAL A 364 -23.22 3.68 -16.19
N LYS A 365 -24.20 4.17 -15.43
CA LYS A 365 -25.60 3.70 -15.46
C LYS A 365 -26.10 3.73 -16.91
N LYS A 366 -26.18 2.55 -17.53
CA LYS A 366 -26.46 2.30 -18.97
C LYS A 366 -27.90 2.62 -19.41
N GLY A 367 -28.60 3.47 -18.64
CA GLY A 367 -30.05 3.68 -18.66
C GLY A 367 -30.51 5.11 -18.95
N SER A 368 -29.61 6.02 -19.32
CA SER A 368 -29.97 7.31 -19.91
C SER A 368 -29.75 7.23 -21.42
N SER A 369 -30.81 6.94 -22.18
CA SER A 369 -30.79 6.79 -23.64
C SER A 369 -30.76 8.14 -24.40
N GLY A 370 -30.20 9.18 -23.79
CA GLY A 370 -29.97 10.48 -24.42
C GLY A 370 -28.61 10.52 -25.13
N PRO A 371 -28.50 11.11 -26.34
CA PRO A 371 -27.22 11.27 -27.01
C PRO A 371 -26.34 12.28 -26.25
N GLY A 372 -25.45 11.78 -25.38
CA GLY A 372 -24.49 12.61 -24.64
C GLY A 372 -24.05 12.09 -23.26
N THR A 373 -24.65 11.02 -22.73
CA THR A 373 -24.39 10.51 -21.36
C THR A 373 -23.38 9.36 -21.29
N VAL A 374 -22.50 9.23 -22.29
CA VAL A 374 -21.40 8.25 -22.26
C VAL A 374 -20.07 9.00 -22.27
N ASN A 375 -19.26 8.78 -21.23
CA ASN A 375 -18.12 9.63 -20.88
C ASN A 375 -16.86 9.33 -21.72
N GLY A 376 -17.03 9.14 -23.02
CA GLY A 376 -15.95 8.98 -24.01
C GLY A 376 -15.20 7.65 -24.00
N PRO A 377 -13.95 7.63 -24.51
CA PRO A 377 -13.20 6.42 -24.82
C PRO A 377 -12.57 5.77 -23.58
N ASP A 378 -12.33 4.46 -23.64
CA ASP A 378 -11.78 3.69 -22.52
C ASP A 378 -10.24 3.74 -22.43
N ILE A 379 -9.68 4.95 -22.53
CA ILE A 379 -8.26 5.21 -22.38
C ILE A 379 -8.03 6.21 -21.25
N GLN A 380 -6.99 6.04 -20.45
CA GLN A 380 -6.70 6.96 -19.34
C GLN A 380 -5.88 8.18 -19.81
N THR A 381 -6.19 9.33 -19.21
CA THR A 381 -5.30 10.49 -19.12
C THR A 381 -5.15 10.90 -17.65
N ILE A 382 -4.57 12.07 -17.38
CA ILE A 382 -4.45 12.60 -16.01
C ILE A 382 -5.25 13.89 -15.80
N LEU A 383 -5.65 14.09 -14.55
CA LEU A 383 -6.05 15.37 -14.02
C LEU A 383 -5.03 15.80 -12.94
N ILE A 384 -4.72 17.10 -12.87
CA ILE A 384 -3.71 17.66 -11.95
C ILE A 384 -4.33 18.68 -10.99
N SER A 385 -3.90 18.65 -9.74
CA SER A 385 -4.15 19.67 -8.72
C SER A 385 -2.84 20.12 -8.04
N GLY A 386 -2.89 21.09 -7.12
CA GLY A 386 -1.73 21.70 -6.47
C GLY A 386 -1.30 23.01 -7.13
N ASP A 387 0.01 23.21 -7.31
CA ASP A 387 0.58 24.45 -7.88
C ASP A 387 0.41 24.52 -9.41
N VAL A 388 -0.82 24.77 -9.85
CA VAL A 388 -1.19 24.94 -11.26
C VAL A 388 -1.74 26.34 -11.52
N LYS A 389 -1.74 26.78 -12.79
CA LYS A 389 -2.30 28.08 -13.20
C LYS A 389 -3.22 27.96 -14.41
N ALA A 390 -4.21 28.84 -14.50
CA ALA A 390 -4.94 29.05 -15.74
C ALA A 390 -4.00 29.61 -16.83
N PRO A 391 -4.20 29.28 -18.10
CA PRO A 391 -3.54 29.95 -19.23
C PRO A 391 -3.89 31.44 -19.28
N ILE A 392 -2.95 32.28 -19.69
CA ILE A 392 -3.18 33.72 -19.93
C ILE A 392 -4.02 33.93 -21.19
N SER A 393 -3.74 33.15 -22.23
CA SER A 393 -4.44 33.17 -23.51
C SER A 393 -4.27 31.83 -24.22
N TYR A 394 -4.73 31.75 -25.47
CA TYR A 394 -4.61 30.56 -26.31
C TYR A 394 -4.06 30.98 -27.67
N GLN A 395 -2.95 30.37 -28.09
CA GLN A 395 -2.36 30.58 -29.41
C GLN A 395 -3.01 29.59 -30.38
N ASN A 396 -3.55 30.06 -31.49
CA ASN A 396 -4.01 29.17 -32.55
C ASN A 396 -2.81 28.43 -33.16
N THR A 397 -2.88 27.10 -33.20
CA THR A 397 -1.88 26.25 -33.84
C THR A 397 -2.36 25.73 -35.18
N SER A 398 -3.66 25.50 -35.34
CA SER A 398 -4.28 25.22 -36.64
C SER A 398 -5.78 25.56 -36.63
N ASN A 399 -6.32 25.81 -37.82
CA ASN A 399 -7.77 25.83 -38.06
C ASN A 399 -8.07 24.90 -39.24
N TYR A 400 -9.08 24.04 -39.09
CA TYR A 400 -9.49 23.12 -40.15
C TYR A 400 -10.88 23.48 -40.66
N ALA A 401 -11.01 23.59 -41.98
CA ALA A 401 -12.31 23.80 -42.62
C ALA A 401 -13.10 22.48 -42.65
N GLY A 402 -14.26 22.44 -41.99
CA GLY A 402 -15.13 21.27 -41.88
C GLY A 402 -16.44 21.60 -41.13
N GLU A 403 -17.32 20.61 -40.92
CA GLU A 403 -18.67 20.84 -40.37
C GLU A 403 -18.68 21.55 -39.01
N PHE A 404 -17.70 21.24 -38.16
CA PHE A 404 -17.54 21.86 -36.84
C PHE A 404 -16.44 22.93 -36.77
N ASN A 405 -15.75 23.19 -37.89
CA ASN A 405 -14.54 24.03 -38.00
C ASN A 405 -13.62 23.94 -36.76
N PRO A 406 -13.09 22.75 -36.43
CA PRO A 406 -12.26 22.58 -35.25
C PRO A 406 -10.97 23.40 -35.38
N GLY A 407 -10.80 24.36 -34.48
CA GLY A 407 -9.54 25.05 -34.26
C GLY A 407 -8.75 24.32 -33.17
N LEU A 408 -7.45 24.12 -33.38
CA LEU A 408 -6.53 23.66 -32.35
C LEU A 408 -5.78 24.85 -31.75
N TRP A 409 -5.57 24.76 -30.43
CA TRP A 409 -5.06 25.86 -29.64
C TRP A 409 -4.05 25.37 -28.60
N ARG A 410 -2.89 26.02 -28.55
CA ARG A 410 -1.89 25.82 -27.49
C ARG A 410 -2.19 26.79 -26.33
N PRO A 411 -2.36 26.30 -25.09
CA PRO A 411 -2.47 27.17 -23.93
C PRO A 411 -1.20 28.00 -23.73
N VAL A 412 -1.34 29.33 -23.67
CA VAL A 412 -0.23 30.27 -23.41
C VAL A 412 -0.10 30.45 -21.90
N CYS A 413 0.95 29.89 -21.34
CA CYS A 413 1.14 29.80 -19.90
C CYS A 413 1.86 31.03 -19.30
N PRO A 414 1.62 31.35 -18.01
CA PRO A 414 2.40 32.36 -17.29
C PRO A 414 3.87 31.93 -17.14
N GLN A 415 4.77 32.91 -16.97
CA GLN A 415 6.21 32.70 -16.85
C GLN A 415 6.54 31.66 -15.76
N GLY A 416 7.39 30.68 -16.08
CA GLY A 416 7.74 29.56 -15.20
C GLY A 416 6.71 28.42 -15.15
N TYR A 417 5.67 28.48 -15.99
CA TYR A 417 4.71 27.39 -16.21
C TYR A 417 4.60 27.06 -17.70
N ILE A 418 4.18 25.84 -18.01
CA ILE A 418 4.11 25.30 -19.37
C ILE A 418 2.91 24.36 -19.53
N SER A 419 2.41 24.25 -20.76
CA SER A 419 1.30 23.35 -21.09
C SER A 419 1.81 21.94 -21.40
N LEU A 420 1.13 20.90 -20.90
CA LEU A 420 1.46 19.51 -21.22
C LEU A 420 0.88 19.06 -22.58
N GLY A 421 -0.27 19.60 -22.99
CA GLY A 421 -0.93 19.27 -24.26
C GLY A 421 -1.67 20.46 -24.88
N ASP A 422 -2.04 20.30 -26.15
CA ASP A 422 -2.88 21.27 -26.85
C ASP A 422 -4.38 20.89 -26.71
N ILE A 423 -5.29 21.78 -27.10
CA ILE A 423 -6.74 21.55 -27.04
C ILE A 423 -7.45 21.84 -28.36
N ALA A 424 -8.62 21.24 -28.55
CA ALA A 424 -9.57 21.57 -29.62
C ALA A 424 -10.63 22.58 -29.13
N SER A 425 -11.24 23.29 -30.08
CA SER A 425 -12.41 24.16 -29.88
C SER A 425 -13.29 24.18 -31.13
N ILE A 426 -14.61 24.16 -30.93
CA ILE A 426 -15.59 24.46 -31.98
C ILE A 426 -15.75 25.98 -32.05
N GLY A 427 -15.23 26.58 -33.12
CA GLY A 427 -15.21 28.04 -33.28
C GLY A 427 -14.39 28.77 -32.19
N SER A 428 -14.70 30.05 -31.99
CA SER A 428 -13.94 31.00 -31.16
C SER A 428 -14.13 30.86 -29.64
N ASN A 429 -15.02 29.98 -29.16
CA ASN A 429 -15.38 29.85 -27.74
C ASN A 429 -14.42 28.92 -26.95
N ILE A 430 -13.12 29.19 -27.04
CA ILE A 430 -12.00 28.32 -26.64
C ILE A 430 -12.02 27.90 -25.15
N ALA A 431 -12.57 28.75 -24.26
CA ALA A 431 -12.34 28.64 -22.81
C ALA A 431 -13.57 28.27 -21.95
N ALA A 432 -14.77 28.12 -22.53
CA ALA A 432 -16.02 28.17 -21.76
C ALA A 432 -16.28 26.98 -20.80
N ASN A 433 -15.74 25.79 -21.08
CA ASN A 433 -16.01 24.58 -20.30
C ASN A 433 -14.72 23.81 -20.02
N ASN A 434 -14.42 23.60 -18.72
CA ASN A 434 -13.24 22.89 -18.20
C ASN A 434 -11.94 23.26 -18.95
N PRO A 435 -11.42 24.49 -18.84
CA PRO A 435 -10.14 24.84 -19.46
C PRO A 435 -8.99 23.99 -18.90
N PRO A 436 -7.98 23.63 -19.72
CA PRO A 436 -6.77 22.96 -19.25
C PRO A 436 -5.93 23.91 -18.38
N VAL A 437 -5.10 23.34 -17.50
CA VAL A 437 -4.16 24.12 -16.67
C VAL A 437 -2.70 23.98 -17.10
N CYS A 438 -1.93 25.03 -16.83
CA CYS A 438 -0.49 25.10 -16.97
C CYS A 438 0.21 24.59 -15.69
N VAL A 439 1.35 23.92 -15.89
CA VAL A 439 2.10 23.18 -14.87
C VAL A 439 3.49 23.83 -14.68
N PRO A 440 4.09 23.90 -13.48
CA PRO A 440 5.39 24.55 -13.27
C PRO A 440 6.49 23.92 -14.11
N GLU A 441 7.29 24.72 -14.79
CA GLU A 441 8.34 24.29 -15.72
C GLU A 441 9.39 23.39 -15.03
N LYS A 442 9.79 23.75 -13.82
CA LYS A 442 10.68 22.94 -12.95
C LYS A 442 10.11 21.55 -12.57
N CYS A 443 8.80 21.35 -12.71
CA CYS A 443 8.13 20.08 -12.44
C CYS A 443 7.93 19.22 -13.68
N VAL A 444 8.37 19.67 -14.85
CA VAL A 444 8.37 18.85 -16.08
C VAL A 444 9.78 18.61 -16.58
N GLU A 445 9.92 17.57 -17.39
CA GLU A 445 11.09 17.33 -18.23
C GLU A 445 10.65 16.97 -19.65
N PRO A 446 11.40 17.40 -20.69
CA PRO A 446 11.03 17.13 -22.07
C PRO A 446 11.15 15.64 -22.37
N ILE A 447 10.19 15.12 -23.12
CA ILE A 447 10.26 13.80 -23.73
C ILE A 447 10.98 13.99 -25.06
N GLY A 448 12.17 13.39 -25.21
CA GLY A 448 13.03 13.51 -26.39
C GLY A 448 12.52 12.74 -27.62
N GLN A 449 11.23 12.84 -27.91
CA GLN A 449 10.53 12.18 -29.02
C GLN A 449 9.50 13.16 -29.60
N ASP A 450 9.48 13.31 -30.92
CA ASP A 450 8.57 14.24 -31.61
C ASP A 450 7.09 13.79 -31.61
N GLY A 451 6.80 12.60 -31.07
CA GLY A 451 5.49 11.96 -31.07
C GLY A 451 5.11 11.33 -32.42
N ASN A 452 4.22 10.34 -32.38
CA ASN A 452 3.72 9.69 -33.59
C ASN A 452 2.62 10.54 -34.23
N THR A 453 2.70 10.77 -35.55
CA THR A 453 1.59 11.36 -36.32
C THR A 453 0.39 10.42 -36.30
N ILE A 454 -0.71 10.86 -35.70
CA ILE A 454 -1.98 10.11 -35.62
C ILE A 454 -3.04 10.64 -36.58
N TRP A 455 -2.87 11.86 -37.11
CA TRP A 455 -3.78 12.49 -38.05
C TRP A 455 -3.06 13.57 -38.86
N THR A 456 -3.46 13.73 -40.12
CA THR A 456 -3.02 14.80 -41.02
C THR A 456 -4.14 15.18 -41.97
N ASN A 457 -4.15 16.43 -42.44
CA ASN A 457 -4.96 16.88 -43.57
C ASN A 457 -4.12 17.53 -44.68
N GLY A 458 -2.80 17.34 -44.66
CA GLY A 458 -1.86 17.96 -45.59
C GLY A 458 -1.47 19.41 -45.27
N THR A 459 -2.21 20.14 -44.42
CA THR A 459 -1.83 21.49 -43.96
C THR A 459 -1.38 21.53 -42.49
N GLY A 460 -1.96 20.69 -41.64
CA GLY A 460 -1.50 20.45 -40.27
C GLY A 460 -1.39 18.97 -39.94
N ILE A 461 -0.60 18.69 -38.91
CA ILE A 461 -0.35 17.35 -38.34
C ILE A 461 -0.76 17.37 -36.86
N ILE A 462 -1.31 16.26 -36.38
CA ILE A 462 -1.55 16.03 -34.95
C ILE A 462 -0.68 14.84 -34.54
N LYS A 463 0.14 15.06 -33.52
CA LYS A 463 1.05 14.06 -32.95
C LYS A 463 0.60 13.67 -31.55
N ASN A 464 0.84 12.42 -31.19
CA ASN A 464 0.65 11.86 -29.85
C ASN A 464 1.75 10.83 -29.61
N ILE A 465 2.43 10.84 -28.47
CA ILE A 465 3.52 9.90 -28.20
C ILE A 465 3.05 8.44 -28.29
N ASN A 466 1.94 8.09 -27.65
CA ASN A 466 1.47 6.71 -27.62
C ASN A 466 0.88 6.23 -28.95
N GLY A 467 0.68 7.11 -29.94
CA GLY A 467 0.38 6.72 -31.32
C GLY A 467 -0.87 5.86 -31.52
N TRP A 468 -1.90 6.03 -30.69
CA TRP A 468 -3.13 5.21 -30.69
C TRP A 468 -3.92 5.28 -32.01
N PHE A 469 -3.54 4.39 -32.95
CA PHE A 469 -4.43 3.88 -33.99
C PHE A 469 -5.22 2.69 -33.42
N TRP A 470 -6.51 2.60 -33.78
CA TRP A 470 -7.42 1.54 -33.31
C TRP A 470 -7.12 0.12 -33.85
N THR A 471 -5.92 -0.16 -34.32
CA THR A 471 -5.54 -1.41 -35.01
C THR A 471 -5.08 -2.54 -34.09
N ALA A 472 -5.06 -2.32 -32.76
CA ALA A 472 -4.78 -3.36 -31.77
C ALA A 472 -5.57 -3.08 -30.47
N PRO A 473 -6.56 -3.92 -30.09
CA PRO A 473 -7.37 -3.72 -28.89
C PRO A 473 -6.76 -4.29 -27.60
N ASP A 474 -5.54 -4.85 -27.66
CA ASP A 474 -5.03 -5.82 -26.68
C ASP A 474 -4.11 -5.26 -25.57
N ASP A 475 -3.62 -4.01 -25.68
CA ASP A 475 -2.84 -3.35 -24.62
C ASP A 475 -3.49 -2.04 -24.17
N ASN A 476 -4.68 -2.14 -23.57
CA ASN A 476 -5.34 -1.03 -22.88
C ASN A 476 -4.66 -0.67 -21.54
N THR A 477 -3.47 -1.20 -21.22
CA THR A 477 -2.77 -0.84 -19.99
C THR A 477 -2.04 0.50 -20.17
N PRO A 478 -2.19 1.47 -19.25
CA PRO A 478 -1.37 2.66 -19.27
C PRO A 478 0.08 2.28 -18.98
N GLN A 479 0.89 2.13 -20.05
CA GLN A 479 2.31 1.85 -19.97
C GLN A 479 2.96 2.79 -18.93
N PRO A 480 3.64 2.29 -17.87
CA PRO A 480 4.06 3.13 -16.73
C PRO A 480 5.03 4.28 -17.06
N ASN A 481 5.52 4.35 -18.30
CA ASN A 481 6.65 5.15 -18.73
C ASN A 481 6.24 6.41 -19.54
N TYR A 482 5.32 7.19 -18.98
CA TYR A 482 5.24 8.64 -19.18
C TYR A 482 4.79 9.18 -20.56
N SER A 483 3.60 8.85 -21.04
CA SER A 483 2.84 9.82 -21.84
C SER A 483 1.32 9.71 -21.61
N TYR A 484 0.67 10.84 -21.33
CA TYR A 484 -0.71 10.88 -20.81
C TYR A 484 -1.77 10.95 -21.92
N ASN A 485 -1.49 10.36 -23.09
CA ASN A 485 -2.34 10.39 -24.29
C ASN A 485 -2.69 11.81 -24.80
N LEU A 486 -1.93 12.84 -24.42
CA LEU A 486 -2.15 14.23 -24.83
C LEU A 486 -1.66 14.48 -26.26
N MET A 487 -2.33 15.37 -26.99
CA MET A 487 -1.89 15.79 -28.32
C MET A 487 -0.92 16.97 -28.32
N ARG A 488 -0.05 17.01 -29.33
CA ARG A 488 0.54 18.24 -29.88
C ARG A 488 0.08 18.43 -31.31
N SER A 489 -0.25 19.67 -31.64
CA SER A 489 -0.59 20.12 -32.98
C SER A 489 0.61 20.81 -33.64
N ASP A 490 0.79 20.55 -34.93
CA ASP A 490 1.94 20.98 -35.71
C ASP A 490 1.50 21.54 -37.07
N THR A 491 2.16 22.61 -37.51
CA THR A 491 1.95 23.25 -38.83
C THR A 491 2.99 22.74 -39.81
N ASN A 492 2.60 22.34 -41.02
CA ASN A 492 3.53 21.74 -41.99
C ASN A 492 4.67 22.65 -42.52
N THR A 493 4.81 23.88 -42.00
CA THR A 493 5.97 24.75 -42.18
C THR A 493 7.17 24.22 -41.39
N SER A 494 8.04 23.46 -42.05
CA SER A 494 9.15 22.67 -41.48
C SER A 494 10.35 23.46 -40.91
N THR A 495 10.14 24.69 -40.43
CA THR A 495 11.16 25.49 -39.73
C THR A 495 11.35 24.98 -38.29
N SER A 496 12.16 23.95 -38.15
CA SER A 496 12.33 23.03 -37.01
C SER A 496 12.88 23.60 -35.69
N ASN A 497 12.75 24.91 -35.43
CA ASN A 497 13.39 25.60 -34.31
C ASN A 497 12.43 26.02 -33.16
N GLY A 498 11.27 25.38 -32.98
CA GLY A 498 10.36 25.78 -31.89
C GLY A 498 9.21 24.84 -31.46
N SER A 499 9.14 24.61 -30.14
CA SER A 499 7.90 24.53 -29.34
C SER A 499 7.00 23.28 -29.40
N ASN A 500 7.16 22.32 -30.32
CA ASN A 500 6.31 21.10 -30.33
C ASN A 500 6.80 19.98 -29.37
N VAL A 501 7.38 20.38 -28.24
CA VAL A 501 7.93 19.48 -27.22
C VAL A 501 6.80 18.88 -26.38
N PHE A 502 6.85 17.57 -26.17
CA PHE A 502 6.04 16.85 -25.20
C PHE A 502 6.75 16.82 -23.83
N TYR A 503 5.97 16.77 -22.75
CA TYR A 503 6.49 16.86 -21.38
C TYR A 503 5.96 15.74 -20.50
N LYS A 504 6.83 15.20 -19.65
CA LYS A 504 6.44 14.33 -18.52
C LYS A 504 6.67 15.02 -17.19
N LEU A 505 5.87 14.64 -16.19
CA LEU A 505 5.98 15.15 -14.83
C LEU A 505 7.19 14.51 -14.13
N ARG A 506 8.02 15.33 -13.48
CA ARG A 506 9.14 14.84 -12.68
C ARG A 506 8.62 14.14 -11.42
N PRO A 507 9.13 12.95 -11.06
CA PRO A 507 8.75 12.26 -9.82
C PRO A 507 8.89 13.12 -8.56
N ASP A 508 9.85 14.04 -8.51
CA ASP A 508 10.12 14.91 -7.35
C ASP A 508 9.05 15.99 -7.09
N CYS A 509 8.16 16.27 -8.05
CA CYS A 509 6.99 17.13 -7.82
C CYS A 509 5.71 16.35 -7.47
N LEU A 510 5.69 15.03 -7.74
CA LEU A 510 4.58 14.13 -7.41
C LEU A 510 4.76 13.50 -6.03
N ASN A 511 5.99 13.12 -5.69
CA ASN A 511 6.34 12.60 -4.39
C ASN A 511 6.58 13.76 -3.42
N VAL A 512 5.86 13.78 -2.30
CA VAL A 512 6.46 14.31 -1.07
C VAL A 512 7.67 13.41 -0.79
N GLY A 513 8.88 13.95 -0.95
CA GLY A 513 10.13 13.19 -0.90
C GLY A 513 10.12 12.19 0.26
N ASN A 514 10.35 10.90 -0.05
CA ASN A 514 9.84 9.74 0.69
C ASN A 514 10.42 9.53 2.11
N ASN A 515 10.13 10.49 2.99
CA ASN A 515 9.84 10.23 4.40
C ASN A 515 8.54 9.41 4.46
N ALA A 516 8.63 8.14 4.04
CA ALA A 516 7.61 7.15 4.33
C ALA A 516 7.26 7.26 5.83
N PRO A 517 5.97 7.16 6.23
CA PRO A 517 5.59 7.31 7.63
C PRO A 517 6.48 6.45 8.51
N SER A 518 7.10 7.03 9.55
CA SER A 518 7.91 6.28 10.49
C SER A 518 7.04 5.13 11.01
N THR A 519 7.30 3.93 10.52
CA THR A 519 6.69 2.75 11.09
C THR A 519 7.18 2.70 12.53
N LYS A 520 6.27 2.54 13.50
CA LYS A 520 6.67 2.28 14.88
C LYS A 520 7.75 1.21 14.80
N LYS A 521 8.96 1.51 15.27
CA LYS A 521 10.05 0.53 15.30
C LYS A 521 9.50 -0.63 16.12
N LEU A 522 9.21 -1.76 15.47
CA LEU A 522 8.59 -2.88 16.14
C LEU A 522 9.41 -3.22 17.38
N GLU A 523 8.72 -3.50 18.47
CA GLU A 523 9.35 -3.85 19.72
C GLU A 523 10.26 -5.06 19.49
N LYS A 524 11.40 -5.14 20.18
CA LYS A 524 12.40 -6.18 19.86
C LYS A 524 11.84 -7.60 20.00
N SER A 525 10.81 -7.77 20.83
CA SER A 525 9.90 -8.91 20.91
C SER A 525 9.15 -9.15 19.58
N THR A 526 8.26 -8.24 19.18
CA THR A 526 7.39 -8.41 18.00
C THR A 526 8.16 -8.42 16.68
N ALA A 527 9.25 -7.65 16.59
CA ALA A 527 10.19 -7.65 15.46
C ALA A 527 10.89 -9.00 15.25
N GLN A 528 11.13 -9.76 16.33
CA GLN A 528 11.74 -11.09 16.25
C GLN A 528 10.75 -12.18 15.84
N LEU A 529 9.46 -12.05 16.15
CA LEU A 529 8.44 -13.05 15.82
C LEU A 529 8.40 -13.36 14.31
N GLY A 530 8.53 -12.33 13.47
CA GLY A 530 8.41 -12.50 12.01
C GLY A 530 7.01 -12.91 11.53
N ILE A 531 6.01 -12.86 12.41
CA ILE A 531 4.59 -13.11 12.13
C ILE A 531 4.01 -11.81 11.52
N GLY A 532 4.44 -11.51 10.30
CA GLY A 532 3.96 -10.38 9.52
C GLY A 532 2.81 -10.78 8.61
N TRP A 533 1.89 -9.85 8.38
CA TRP A 533 0.77 -10.08 7.47
C TRP A 533 1.27 -10.10 6.01
N TYR A 534 0.94 -11.16 5.30
CA TYR A 534 1.14 -11.27 3.85
C TYR A 534 -0.23 -11.23 3.17
N GLY A 535 -0.43 -10.28 2.25
CA GLY A 535 -1.72 -9.98 1.63
C GLY A 535 -2.45 -8.76 2.23
N SER A 536 -3.62 -8.42 1.66
CA SER A 536 -4.45 -7.30 2.07
C SER A 536 -4.99 -7.42 3.51
N PRO A 537 -5.29 -6.31 4.20
CA PRO A 537 -5.76 -6.30 5.60
C PRO A 537 -7.17 -6.88 5.83
N SER A 538 -7.78 -7.47 4.80
CA SER A 538 -9.18 -7.92 4.77
C SER A 538 -9.37 -9.40 5.11
N LYS A 539 -8.62 -9.95 6.08
CA LYS A 539 -8.94 -11.29 6.64
C LYS A 539 -10.03 -11.12 7.70
N LEU A 540 -11.27 -11.05 7.23
CA LEU A 540 -12.44 -10.75 8.06
C LEU A 540 -12.77 -11.86 9.09
N GLU A 541 -12.35 -13.10 8.84
CA GLU A 541 -12.65 -14.24 9.71
C GLU A 541 -11.44 -14.64 10.57
N PRO A 542 -11.58 -14.75 11.91
CA PRO A 542 -10.51 -15.19 12.82
C PRO A 542 -9.87 -16.54 12.46
N LYS A 543 -10.61 -17.45 11.82
CA LYS A 543 -10.16 -18.81 11.45
C LYS A 543 -8.90 -18.84 10.57
N TYR A 544 -8.62 -17.77 9.83
CA TYR A 544 -7.44 -17.67 8.97
C TYR A 544 -6.18 -17.26 9.72
N SER A 545 -6.27 -16.77 10.96
CA SER A 545 -5.13 -16.16 11.66
C SER A 545 -4.52 -17.05 12.75
N ILE A 546 -3.19 -16.97 12.86
CA ILE A 546 -2.45 -17.59 13.97
C ILE A 546 -2.69 -16.83 15.29
N PHE A 547 -2.88 -15.52 15.24
CA PHE A 547 -3.09 -14.67 16.41
C PHE A 547 -4.29 -15.15 17.25
N SER A 548 -5.40 -15.47 16.57
CA SER A 548 -6.62 -16.01 17.18
C SER A 548 -6.45 -17.37 17.87
N PHE A 549 -5.52 -18.22 17.42
CA PHE A 549 -5.20 -19.48 18.10
C PHE A 549 -4.32 -19.27 19.33
N LEU A 550 -3.38 -18.33 19.26
CA LEU A 550 -2.40 -18.07 20.33
C LEU A 550 -2.95 -17.20 21.47
N GLY A 551 -4.21 -16.75 21.39
CA GLY A 551 -4.76 -15.74 22.30
C GLY A 551 -4.02 -14.39 22.23
N MET A 552 -3.31 -14.13 21.13
CA MET A 552 -2.56 -12.88 20.94
C MET A 552 -3.37 -11.94 20.06
N VAL A 553 -3.23 -10.63 20.32
CA VAL A 553 -3.93 -9.59 19.56
C VAL A 553 -2.87 -8.75 18.81
N PRO A 554 -2.96 -8.61 17.48
CA PRO A 554 -1.92 -7.93 16.71
C PRO A 554 -1.92 -6.41 16.97
N GLU A 555 -0.74 -5.80 16.94
CA GLU A 555 -0.59 -4.35 16.83
C GLU A 555 -1.20 -3.86 15.50
N GLY A 556 -1.83 -2.68 15.50
CA GLY A 556 -2.56 -2.17 14.33
C GLY A 556 -2.42 -0.66 14.13
N LEU A 557 -2.64 -0.21 12.89
CA LEU A 557 -2.71 1.21 12.55
C LEU A 557 -4.14 1.60 12.14
N ILE A 558 -4.75 2.51 12.89
CA ILE A 558 -6.00 3.18 12.54
C ILE A 558 -5.66 4.47 11.79
N LEU A 559 -6.11 4.59 10.54
CA LEU A 559 -6.02 5.84 9.76
C LEU A 559 -7.41 6.45 9.58
N HIS A 560 -7.61 7.66 10.09
CA HIS A 560 -8.77 8.48 9.78
C HIS A 560 -8.56 9.16 8.43
N GLN A 561 -9.32 8.77 7.39
CA GLN A 561 -9.02 9.19 6.01
C GLN A 561 -9.06 10.71 5.78
N GLY A 562 -10.06 11.43 6.32
CA GLY A 562 -10.21 12.88 6.12
C GLY A 562 -9.09 13.73 6.73
N THR A 563 -9.01 13.76 8.06
CA THR A 563 -7.98 14.51 8.81
C THR A 563 -6.55 13.96 8.63
N GLY A 564 -6.39 12.76 8.07
CA GLY A 564 -5.11 12.05 7.98
C GLY A 564 -4.50 11.64 9.33
N ARG A 565 -5.21 11.85 10.47
CA ARG A 565 -4.77 11.49 11.82
C ARG A 565 -4.65 9.97 11.95
N ARG A 566 -3.67 9.55 12.74
CA ARG A 566 -3.23 8.15 12.84
C ARG A 566 -3.10 7.77 14.30
N PHE A 567 -3.71 6.65 14.67
CA PHE A 567 -3.53 6.03 15.97
C PHE A 567 -2.91 4.65 15.80
N TYR A 568 -1.92 4.33 16.61
CA TYR A 568 -1.31 3.00 16.66
C TYR A 568 -1.83 2.27 17.90
N ILE A 569 -2.47 1.12 17.70
CA ILE A 569 -3.04 0.32 18.79
C ILE A 569 -2.10 -0.82 19.14
N ILE A 570 -1.85 -0.99 20.44
CA ILE A 570 -0.99 -2.02 21.04
C ILE A 570 -1.86 -2.77 22.05
N HIS A 571 -1.81 -4.09 22.07
CA HIS A 571 -2.50 -4.86 23.11
C HIS A 571 -1.85 -4.62 24.48
N TYR A 572 -2.65 -4.52 25.54
CA TYR A 572 -2.13 -4.16 26.88
C TYR A 572 -1.32 -5.27 27.58
N GLY A 573 -1.27 -6.48 27.02
CA GLY A 573 -0.42 -7.58 27.50
C GLY A 573 -1.00 -8.47 28.61
N GLY A 574 -2.28 -8.31 28.96
CA GLY A 574 -3.02 -9.22 29.86
C GLY A 574 -4.19 -9.93 29.17
N ASP A 575 -4.90 -10.80 29.90
CA ASP A 575 -5.83 -11.79 29.34
C ASP A 575 -7.05 -11.23 28.55
N ASP A 576 -7.33 -9.93 28.65
CA ASP A 576 -8.43 -9.29 27.93
C ASP A 576 -8.07 -8.97 26.47
N LEU A 577 -8.63 -9.74 25.53
CA LEU A 577 -8.36 -9.61 24.09
C LEU A 577 -8.87 -8.30 23.48
N ASN A 578 -9.79 -7.57 24.14
CA ASN A 578 -10.34 -6.32 23.62
C ASN A 578 -9.82 -5.09 24.37
N LYS A 579 -8.58 -5.13 24.86
CA LYS A 579 -7.99 -4.04 25.64
C LYS A 579 -6.63 -3.59 25.10
N PHE A 580 -6.53 -2.29 24.82
CA PHE A 580 -5.45 -1.69 24.05
C PHE A 580 -4.91 -0.42 24.71
N ILE A 581 -3.63 -0.17 24.50
CA ILE A 581 -3.02 1.15 24.60
C ILE A 581 -3.05 1.77 23.21
N ILE A 582 -3.34 3.06 23.14
CA ILE A 582 -3.56 3.75 21.87
C ILE A 582 -2.63 4.96 21.81
N LEU A 583 -1.71 4.95 20.85
CA LEU A 583 -0.72 6.00 20.66
C LEU A 583 -1.14 6.93 19.52
N ASP A 584 -1.13 8.23 19.74
CA ASP A 584 -1.36 9.23 18.69
C ASP A 584 -0.07 9.50 17.89
N TYR A 585 -0.23 9.91 16.63
CA TYR A 585 0.89 10.21 15.75
C TYR A 585 1.39 11.64 15.93
N ASN A 586 2.60 11.77 16.47
CA ASN A 586 3.27 13.04 16.67
C ASN A 586 3.87 13.55 15.36
N GLY A 587 3.29 14.63 14.83
CA GLY A 587 3.73 15.25 13.57
C GLY A 587 5.12 15.87 13.62
N GLY A 588 5.63 16.22 14.81
CA GLY A 588 6.93 16.88 15.00
C GLY A 588 8.09 15.89 15.14
N THR A 589 7.94 14.84 15.92
CA THR A 589 8.95 13.75 16.02
C THR A 589 8.85 12.76 14.86
N GLY A 590 7.67 12.69 14.23
CA GLY A 590 7.32 11.74 13.19
C GLY A 590 6.96 10.34 13.71
N ASN A 591 6.87 10.12 15.02
CA ASN A 591 6.66 8.81 15.66
C ASN A 591 5.29 8.70 16.36
N PHE A 592 5.04 7.55 16.96
CA PHE A 592 3.92 7.31 17.88
C PHE A 592 4.48 7.30 19.31
N ASP A 593 4.51 8.47 19.96
CA ASP A 593 5.16 8.67 21.26
C ASP A 593 4.25 9.31 22.33
N GLY A 594 3.02 9.66 21.99
CA GLY A 594 2.00 10.11 22.96
C GLY A 594 0.91 9.08 23.16
N ALA A 595 0.75 8.54 24.37
CA ALA A 595 -0.35 7.62 24.70
C ALA A 595 -1.64 8.40 25.01
N LEU A 596 -2.78 7.97 24.44
CA LEU A 596 -4.09 8.44 24.87
C LEU A 596 -4.33 7.98 26.30
N GLN A 597 -4.52 8.93 27.20
CA GLN A 597 -4.67 8.68 28.64
C GLN A 597 -5.87 9.47 29.16
N VAL A 598 -6.59 8.91 30.13
CA VAL A 598 -7.51 9.71 30.96
C VAL A 598 -6.72 10.43 32.05
N ASP A 599 -6.84 11.75 32.09
CA ASP A 599 -6.40 12.57 33.20
C ASP A 599 -7.24 12.29 34.45
N SER A 600 -6.61 12.02 35.60
CA SER A 600 -7.31 11.59 36.82
C SER A 600 -8.14 12.69 37.48
N ASP A 601 -7.81 13.95 37.22
CA ASP A 601 -8.23 15.07 38.06
C ASP A 601 -9.35 15.86 37.36
N THR A 602 -9.19 16.07 36.04
CA THR A 602 -10.19 16.63 35.13
C THR A 602 -11.10 15.57 34.51
N ASN A 603 -10.77 14.28 34.65
CA ASN A 603 -11.42 13.14 34.01
C ASN A 603 -11.35 13.17 32.45
N SER A 604 -10.59 14.12 31.88
CA SER A 604 -10.54 14.40 30.43
C SER A 604 -9.62 13.44 29.67
N VAL A 605 -9.72 13.40 28.34
CA VAL A 605 -8.80 12.61 27.49
C VAL A 605 -7.65 13.50 27.05
N ILE A 606 -6.43 13.11 27.43
CA ILE A 606 -5.18 13.80 27.13
C ILE A 606 -4.25 12.91 26.32
N ILE A 607 -3.24 13.53 25.69
CA ILE A 607 -2.10 12.82 25.09
C ILE A 607 -0.95 12.89 26.09
N SER A 608 -0.66 11.77 26.76
CA SER A 608 0.45 11.64 27.68
C SER A 608 1.74 11.38 26.92
N LEU A 609 2.70 12.31 27.01
CA LEU A 609 4.06 12.16 26.48
C LEU A 609 5.01 11.43 27.46
N GLN A 610 4.44 10.76 28.48
CA GLN A 610 5.19 9.92 29.43
C GLN A 610 5.36 8.51 28.86
N ASP A 611 6.21 7.70 29.49
CA ASP A 611 6.40 6.30 29.13
C ASP A 611 5.08 5.50 29.09
N ILE A 612 5.04 4.49 28.22
CA ILE A 612 3.87 3.61 28.03
C ILE A 612 3.78 2.67 29.24
N VAL A 613 2.73 2.83 30.06
CA VAL A 613 2.52 2.03 31.27
C VAL A 613 1.38 1.04 31.02
N TYR A 614 1.75 -0.17 30.58
CA TYR A 614 0.83 -1.26 30.23
C TYR A 614 -0.17 -1.62 31.33
N THR A 615 0.18 -1.40 32.60
CA THR A 615 -0.67 -1.66 33.77
C THR A 615 -1.58 -0.48 34.17
N ASP A 616 -1.43 0.71 33.60
CA ASP A 616 -2.24 1.88 33.95
C ASP A 616 -3.59 1.85 33.22
N ALA A 617 -4.67 1.61 33.97
CA ALA A 617 -6.05 1.61 33.46
C ALA A 617 -6.43 2.93 32.75
N ARG A 618 -5.77 4.05 33.06
CA ARG A 618 -5.99 5.34 32.40
C ARG A 618 -5.50 5.35 30.95
N GLN A 619 -4.47 4.55 30.61
CA GLN A 619 -3.94 4.37 29.25
C GLN A 619 -4.62 3.21 28.50
N GLN A 620 -5.52 2.46 29.15
CA GLN A 620 -6.19 1.29 28.59
C GLN A 620 -7.58 1.63 28.03
N TRP A 621 -7.86 1.11 26.83
CA TRP A 621 -9.06 1.37 26.04
C TRP A 621 -9.64 0.09 25.46
N ILE A 622 -10.98 -0.02 25.46
CA ILE A 622 -11.74 -1.11 24.84
C ILE A 622 -12.28 -0.65 23.49
N VAL A 623 -12.00 -1.41 22.43
CA VAL A 623 -12.44 -1.11 21.07
C VAL A 623 -13.82 -1.70 20.83
N ASN A 624 -14.80 -0.86 20.54
CA ASN A 624 -16.17 -1.27 20.23
C ASN A 624 -16.64 -0.67 18.89
N LEU A 625 -17.60 -1.35 18.24
CA LEU A 625 -18.34 -0.81 17.09
C LEU A 625 -19.76 -0.47 17.56
N SER A 626 -20.08 0.82 17.65
CA SER A 626 -21.40 1.29 18.10
C SER A 626 -22.30 1.62 16.91
N THR A 627 -23.53 1.11 16.93
CA THR A 627 -24.61 1.49 16.01
C THR A 627 -25.47 2.63 16.55
N GLN A 628 -25.36 2.99 17.83
CA GLN A 628 -26.36 3.77 18.57
C GLN A 628 -26.56 5.22 18.08
N TYR A 629 -25.59 5.81 17.38
CA TYR A 629 -25.66 7.22 16.97
C TYR A 629 -26.28 7.43 15.58
N SER A 630 -26.54 6.36 14.81
CA SER A 630 -27.13 6.45 13.47
C SER A 630 -28.66 6.61 13.54
N ARG A 631 -29.14 7.85 13.76
CA ARG A 631 -30.57 8.19 13.57
C ARG A 631 -31.01 8.16 12.10
N THR A 632 -30.07 8.13 11.15
CA THR A 632 -30.36 7.79 9.76
C THR A 632 -30.61 6.28 9.62
N ALA A 633 -31.55 5.90 8.76
CA ALA A 633 -32.07 4.52 8.64
C ALA A 633 -31.01 3.46 8.23
N ASN A 634 -29.83 3.89 7.80
CA ASN A 634 -28.77 3.05 7.24
C ASN A 634 -27.75 2.57 8.30
N GLY A 635 -28.07 2.68 9.60
CA GLY A 635 -27.40 1.95 10.69
C GLY A 635 -25.86 2.08 10.79
N LYS A 636 -25.29 3.24 10.41
CA LYS A 636 -23.83 3.41 10.26
C LYS A 636 -23.09 3.07 11.56
N LYS A 637 -22.26 2.03 11.52
CA LYS A 637 -21.37 1.63 12.61
C LYS A 637 -20.26 2.68 12.78
N ILE A 638 -20.07 3.16 14.01
CA ILE A 638 -19.03 4.12 14.40
C ILE A 638 -18.02 3.39 15.29
N PHE A 639 -16.74 3.65 15.06
CA PHE A 639 -15.65 3.11 15.87
C PHE A 639 -15.54 3.91 17.18
N VAL A 640 -15.58 3.22 18.32
CA VAL A 640 -15.55 3.85 19.65
C VAL A 640 -14.54 3.20 20.57
N LEU A 641 -13.93 4.02 21.41
CA LEU A 641 -12.89 3.67 22.37
C LEU A 641 -13.41 3.95 23.78
N ASN A 642 -13.65 2.92 24.58
CA ASN A 642 -14.11 3.08 25.97
C ASN A 642 -12.92 2.97 26.92
N SER A 643 -12.60 4.01 27.70
CA SER A 643 -11.53 3.92 28.69
C SER A 643 -11.89 2.93 29.79
N VAL A 644 -10.94 2.07 30.16
CA VAL A 644 -11.08 1.08 31.24
C VAL A 644 -11.16 1.75 32.62
N TYR A 645 -10.57 2.94 32.78
CA TYR A 645 -10.52 3.66 34.06
C TYR A 645 -11.88 4.22 34.52
N ASN A 646 -12.70 4.71 33.59
CA ASN A 646 -13.90 5.51 33.91
C ASN A 646 -15.11 5.27 32.97
N SER A 647 -15.02 4.30 32.05
CA SER A 647 -16.02 4.01 31.02
C SER A 647 -16.36 5.18 30.08
N ARG A 648 -15.54 6.24 29.98
CA ARG A 648 -15.76 7.32 29.00
C ARG A 648 -15.53 6.81 27.58
N THR A 649 -16.51 7.07 26.72
CA THR A 649 -16.45 6.78 25.28
C THR A 649 -15.80 7.93 24.51
N LEU A 650 -14.76 7.61 23.75
CA LEU A 650 -14.14 8.44 22.73
C LEU A 650 -14.61 7.95 21.34
N TYR A 651 -15.26 8.82 20.57
CA TYR A 651 -15.80 8.49 19.25
C TYR A 651 -14.80 8.79 18.14
N LEU A 652 -14.34 7.76 17.40
CA LEU A 652 -13.51 7.94 16.21
C LEU A 652 -14.40 7.93 14.96
N GLY A 653 -14.69 9.14 14.45
CA GLY A 653 -15.51 9.35 13.25
C GLY A 653 -16.78 10.18 13.46
N LEU A 654 -16.96 10.79 14.63
CA LEU A 654 -17.82 11.97 14.79
C LEU A 654 -16.94 13.23 14.69
N GLU A 655 -17.30 14.15 13.81
CA GLU A 655 -16.63 15.44 13.69
C GLU A 655 -17.04 16.37 14.84
N PRO A 656 -16.10 16.98 15.58
CA PRO A 656 -16.43 18.08 16.47
C PRO A 656 -16.83 19.30 15.62
N THR A 657 -17.95 19.94 15.98
CA THR A 657 -18.45 21.11 15.25
C THR A 657 -17.59 22.34 15.52
N LEU A 658 -16.63 22.57 14.61
CA LEU A 658 -15.73 23.73 14.51
C LEU A 658 -14.59 23.85 15.54
N GLY A 659 -13.46 24.37 15.08
CA GLY A 659 -12.36 24.91 15.89
C GLY A 659 -11.35 23.88 16.36
N GLU A 660 -11.73 23.03 17.30
CA GLU A 660 -10.81 22.14 18.02
C GLU A 660 -11.27 20.68 18.02
N ALA A 661 -10.33 19.77 18.29
CA ALA A 661 -10.61 18.34 18.44
C ALA A 661 -11.26 18.03 19.81
N ILE A 662 -12.45 18.61 20.06
CA ILE A 662 -13.19 18.41 21.31
C ILE A 662 -13.59 16.94 21.45
N PHE A 663 -12.93 16.22 22.35
CA PHE A 663 -13.30 14.87 22.74
C PHE A 663 -14.65 14.89 23.46
N SER A 664 -15.73 14.49 22.77
CA SER A 664 -17.10 14.51 23.30
C SER A 664 -17.34 13.38 24.31
N THR A 665 -16.89 13.58 25.55
CA THR A 665 -17.04 12.62 26.65
C THR A 665 -18.46 12.57 27.20
N ILE A 666 -19.37 11.91 26.48
CA ILE A 666 -20.76 11.70 26.90
C ILE A 666 -20.79 10.71 28.07
N ASN A 667 -21.22 11.15 29.25
CA ASN A 667 -21.41 10.27 30.41
C ASN A 667 -22.80 9.62 30.36
N LEU A 668 -22.86 8.35 29.94
CA LEU A 668 -24.10 7.58 29.81
C LEU A 668 -24.56 6.88 31.10
N ALA A 669 -23.84 7.04 32.23
CA ALA A 669 -24.14 6.35 33.49
C ALA A 669 -25.44 6.81 34.17
N ASN A 670 -26.10 7.86 33.68
CA ASN A 670 -27.43 8.29 34.11
C ASN A 670 -28.37 8.39 32.89
N PRO A 671 -29.17 7.35 32.59
CA PRO A 671 -30.24 7.44 31.60
C PRO A 671 -31.41 8.25 32.17
N GLY A 672 -31.28 9.58 32.11
CA GLY A 672 -32.39 10.50 32.37
C GLY A 672 -33.57 10.25 31.41
N PRO A 673 -34.78 10.71 31.75
CA PRO A 673 -35.97 10.55 30.91
C PRO A 673 -35.74 11.12 29.49
N PRO A 674 -36.41 10.58 28.46
CA PRO A 674 -36.15 10.95 27.08
C PRO A 674 -36.30 12.47 26.87
N TYR A 675 -35.24 13.11 26.37
CA TYR A 675 -35.15 14.56 26.19
C TYR A 675 -36.15 15.10 25.15
N THR A 676 -37.38 15.33 25.58
CA THR A 676 -38.37 16.16 24.91
C THR A 676 -38.48 17.50 25.64
N SER A 677 -38.27 18.59 24.91
CA SER A 677 -38.10 19.98 25.41
C SER A 677 -36.91 20.20 26.36
N LEU A 678 -35.89 20.89 25.85
CA LEU A 678 -34.90 21.61 26.66
C LEU A 678 -35.51 22.98 27.01
N SER A 679 -36.13 23.11 28.18
CA SER A 679 -36.52 24.41 28.73
C SER A 679 -35.29 25.12 29.30
N ALA A 680 -34.96 26.29 28.76
CA ALA A 680 -33.74 27.00 29.11
C ALA A 680 -33.87 27.79 30.42
N GLN A 681 -33.49 27.21 31.56
CA GLN A 681 -33.11 27.96 32.76
C GLN A 681 -32.23 27.14 33.72
N VAL A 682 -30.96 27.54 33.81
CA VAL A 682 -29.95 27.44 34.90
C VAL A 682 -28.56 27.32 34.24
N LEU A 683 -27.96 28.46 33.93
CA LEU A 683 -26.54 28.60 33.56
C LEU A 683 -26.12 30.06 33.72
N THR A 684 -25.54 30.41 34.88
CA THR A 684 -25.06 31.77 35.19
C THR A 684 -23.54 31.88 35.06
N SER A 685 -23.02 31.60 33.87
CA SER A 685 -21.67 32.03 33.45
C SER A 685 -21.50 31.92 31.92
N SER A 686 -21.61 33.06 31.23
CA SER A 686 -21.00 33.38 29.92
C SER A 686 -20.86 32.26 28.86
N VAL A 687 -21.76 32.25 27.86
CA VAL A 687 -21.50 32.68 26.46
C VAL A 687 -22.81 32.55 25.64
N THR A 688 -23.02 33.45 24.69
CA THR A 688 -24.30 33.61 23.96
C THR A 688 -24.42 32.67 22.75
N PHE A 689 -25.60 32.07 22.55
CA PHE A 689 -25.98 31.31 21.34
C PHE A 689 -27.34 31.76 20.79
N SER A 690 -27.52 31.64 19.48
CA SER A 690 -28.76 31.89 18.71
C SER A 690 -28.98 30.76 17.69
N PHE A 691 -30.23 30.49 17.27
CA PHE A 691 -30.62 29.19 16.69
C PHE A 691 -31.40 29.25 15.36
N ILE A 692 -31.12 28.30 14.44
CA ILE A 692 -32.06 27.52 13.58
C ILE A 692 -32.86 28.31 12.47
N PRO A 693 -33.30 27.74 11.32
CA PRO A 693 -33.24 26.36 10.75
C PRO A 693 -32.29 26.31 9.50
N ALA A 694 -32.42 25.59 8.36
CA ALA A 694 -33.46 24.71 7.78
C ALA A 694 -33.00 23.71 6.68
N VAL A 695 -33.70 22.58 6.59
CA VAL A 695 -34.10 21.72 5.44
C VAL A 695 -33.26 21.64 4.14
N GLY A 696 -32.90 20.40 3.77
CA GLY A 696 -32.59 19.97 2.40
C GLY A 696 -32.31 18.46 2.33
N VAL A 697 -33.11 17.68 1.58
CA VAL A 697 -33.00 16.20 1.50
C VAL A 697 -32.58 15.78 0.10
N HIS A 698 -31.62 14.86 -0.02
CA HIS A 698 -31.64 13.76 -1.00
C HIS A 698 -30.70 12.62 -0.58
N THR A 699 -31.06 11.39 -0.99
CA THR A 699 -30.39 10.14 -0.63
C THR A 699 -29.70 9.51 -1.83
N ASP A 700 -28.58 8.81 -1.62
CA ASP A 700 -28.27 7.58 -2.35
C ASP A 700 -27.38 6.66 -1.48
N VAL A 701 -27.20 5.40 -1.88
CA VAL A 701 -26.88 4.27 -0.97
C VAL A 701 -25.63 3.48 -1.40
N LEU A 702 -24.82 3.02 -0.42
CA LEU A 702 -24.26 1.67 -0.42
C LEU A 702 -23.87 1.22 1.01
N ASP A 703 -24.08 -0.06 1.32
CA ASP A 703 -23.80 -0.67 2.62
C ASP A 703 -22.41 -1.32 2.73
N ILE A 704 -21.93 -1.50 3.96
CA ILE A 704 -20.94 -2.53 4.30
C ILE A 704 -21.64 -3.59 5.14
N VAL A 705 -21.92 -4.73 4.52
CA VAL A 705 -22.36 -5.96 5.21
C VAL A 705 -21.19 -6.49 6.06
N ALA A 706 -21.48 -6.97 7.26
CA ALA A 706 -20.53 -7.47 8.24
C ALA A 706 -21.16 -8.57 9.10
#